data_AF-A0A8T4HHB2-F1
#
_entry.id   AF-A0A8T4HHB2-F1
#
_cell.length_a   1.000
_cell.length_b   1.000
_cell.length_c   1.000
_cell.angle_alpha   90.00
_cell.angle_beta   90.00
_cell.angle_gamma   90.00
#
_symmetry.space_group_name_H-M   'P 1'
#
loop_
_entity.id
_entity.type
_entity.pdbx_description
1 polymer ?
#
loop_
_entity_poly.entity_id
_entity_poly.type
_entity_poly.pdbx_seq_one_letter_code
_entity_poly.pdbx_strand_id
1 'polypeptide(L)'
;MTAPVDERLRRLQHELDDHSRVAERLGIDLERPLRSLDDGYPENAIALVGKITEKLLKQLWRHHEVAGDPSGRMLSELIKGCRPHIRSTTVLDALTDIQRLRNRSTHDGYEIAEEDGLLAVRRLVDVLAWFASTASPALSGDDPRMEPEVARRVEFLAGLYLTLGYRVSKRFVLSTETVYQLFCRESGVRLEYVELLLSKDAAELRNVLETTGGELLKTRLPKLTRFVILDDVVDQVRPLLGQDYRIVGYEGFIDTIVDLQAHLAPCATAAPEMPSERLPLSGALLASDPHSGESRITEVDDAEPLLTRLMQESANVLVIGKPGSGKSTLLRALVNDTPATARRFRFYFDLSLKPKDESFAEYVARVLAPCMPGERAHAFELFLYLIRSGSALCVLDAVDEAVEEPSPEGFLRLFADLASVLSAESCVVMSSRVSFLADSPQIRRLLDCSSAVSEQLVEQVYANGVDPRRVPRFSMLRLTDTPTGSETTSDVDTAVPSTPLARRIQTALDMAGPLTFTELIGTHVDHVLANAGLPHLAPALADACGRAFLEDRTVFPLLELHNALGPEAFDGGLITPEAFRLAPLFRPADDQALAFIHSAYQELLAARYLSTPDGREQATDLPGAPYLTEQVRAFLAAHPTNTSPPAPAEDCVLRPGVHLVGPAERLLLRRIHRPVRFDRHPVTVARYRPFLQALRPDGTSPWDHPDQPPGTTHAPWAERLRAPDYYDDPRYDDHPAICVSWWSAYAFAAFEGKRLPTSLEWEAAARGTDGRLFPWGDTPALQAVNCADTWAGRPLVTYQACKQEFDRGCLGHAWVTPVDARPSNRSPYGIADMVGNVWEWTSTSVNDPDEAVICGGAFDNPLRAVQASAKGLFRRSRASNAVGFRCVTELPPATGDDAKEGSRA
;
A
#
# COMPACT_ATOMS: atom_id res chain seq x y z
N MET A 1 -42.06 14.20 11.70
CA MET A 1 -41.05 13.42 12.42
C MET A 1 -41.49 11.96 12.46
N THR A 2 -40.57 11.01 12.31
CA THR A 2 -40.86 9.57 12.20
C THR A 2 -40.60 8.87 13.55
N ALA A 3 -41.38 7.83 13.88
CA ALA A 3 -41.27 7.08 15.15
C ALA A 3 -39.85 6.63 15.59
N PRO A 4 -38.88 6.34 14.69
CA PRO A 4 -37.50 6.01 15.09
C PRO A 4 -36.70 7.18 15.66
N VAL A 5 -37.04 8.42 15.28
CA VAL A 5 -36.35 9.63 15.75
C VAL A 5 -36.73 9.95 17.20
N ASP A 6 -38.01 9.78 17.55
CA ASP A 6 -38.52 9.97 18.92
C ASP A 6 -37.84 9.05 19.93
N GLU A 7 -37.59 7.80 19.56
CA GLU A 7 -36.91 6.83 20.44
C GLU A 7 -35.42 7.17 20.64
N ARG A 8 -34.75 7.66 19.58
CA ARG A 8 -33.36 8.14 19.67
C ARG A 8 -33.24 9.40 20.53
N LEU A 9 -34.18 10.34 20.40
CA LEU A 9 -34.23 11.56 21.22
C LEU A 9 -34.44 11.22 22.71
N ARG A 10 -35.35 10.29 23.04
CA ARG A 10 -35.54 9.83 24.42
C ARG A 10 -34.30 9.16 25.00
N ARG A 11 -33.60 8.35 24.20
CA ARG A 11 -32.34 7.72 24.64
C ARG A 11 -31.26 8.76 24.92
N LEU A 12 -31.09 9.75 24.03
CA LEU A 12 -30.14 10.84 24.23
C LEU A 12 -30.49 11.71 25.44
N GLN A 13 -31.79 11.91 25.71
CA GLN A 13 -32.24 12.61 26.91
C GLN A 13 -31.79 11.88 28.18
N HIS A 14 -32.00 10.57 28.25
CA HIS A 14 -31.56 9.76 29.40
C HIS A 14 -30.03 9.79 29.57
N GLU A 15 -29.28 9.71 28.47
CA GLU A 15 -27.80 9.80 28.49
C GLU A 15 -27.30 11.20 28.94
N LEU A 16 -28.03 12.28 28.64
CA LEU A 16 -27.68 13.63 29.09
C LEU A 16 -28.05 13.88 30.57
N ASP A 17 -29.13 13.27 31.06
CA ASP A 17 -29.55 13.36 32.47
C ASP A 17 -28.48 12.82 33.43
N ASP A 18 -27.76 11.78 33.00
CA ASP A 18 -26.61 11.20 33.71
C ASP A 18 -25.45 12.20 33.91
N HIS A 19 -25.48 13.34 33.19
CA HIS A 19 -24.47 14.40 33.24
C HIS A 19 -24.99 15.72 33.86
N SER A 20 -26.17 15.70 34.51
CA SER A 20 -26.81 16.85 35.17
C SER A 20 -25.89 17.64 36.13
N ARG A 21 -24.99 16.98 36.86
CA ARG A 21 -24.02 17.65 37.75
C ARG A 21 -23.07 18.60 37.02
N VAL A 22 -22.66 18.25 35.80
CA VAL A 22 -21.80 19.09 34.95
C VAL A 22 -22.61 20.30 34.46
N ALA A 23 -23.88 20.08 34.12
CA ALA A 23 -24.81 21.10 33.66
C ALA A 23 -25.05 22.19 34.72
N GLU A 24 -25.37 21.77 35.95
CA GLU A 24 -25.60 22.67 37.09
C GLU A 24 -24.39 23.55 37.38
N ARG A 25 -23.19 22.95 37.41
CA ARG A 25 -21.96 23.65 37.76
C ARG A 25 -21.51 24.67 36.71
N LEU A 26 -21.71 24.37 35.43
CA LEU A 26 -21.32 25.26 34.34
C LEU A 26 -22.42 26.27 33.95
N GLY A 27 -23.59 26.19 34.60
CA GLY A 27 -24.78 26.95 34.21
C GLY A 27 -25.14 26.68 32.75
N ILE A 28 -25.18 25.41 32.37
CA ILE A 28 -25.48 24.93 31.02
C ILE A 28 -26.81 24.19 31.06
N ASP A 29 -27.64 24.42 30.05
CA ASP A 29 -28.86 23.67 29.81
C ASP A 29 -28.59 22.62 28.74
N LEU A 30 -28.47 21.36 29.16
CA LEU A 30 -28.19 20.21 28.28
C LEU A 30 -29.43 19.75 27.51
N GLU A 31 -30.65 20.11 27.92
CA GLU A 31 -31.89 19.74 27.21
C GLU A 31 -32.18 20.70 26.05
N ARG A 32 -31.66 21.93 26.10
CA ARG A 32 -31.93 22.96 25.08
C ARG A 32 -31.58 22.55 23.64
N PRO A 33 -30.46 21.84 23.35
CA PRO A 33 -30.20 21.30 22.03
C PRO A 33 -31.26 20.28 21.58
N LEU A 34 -31.73 19.40 22.47
CA LEU A 34 -32.76 18.41 22.17
C LEU A 34 -34.10 19.07 21.84
N ARG A 35 -34.51 20.09 22.61
CA ARG A 35 -35.72 20.87 22.32
C ARG A 35 -35.64 21.57 20.96
N SER A 36 -34.45 22.07 20.59
CA SER A 36 -34.26 22.70 19.27
C SER A 36 -34.39 21.69 18.12
N LEU A 37 -34.02 20.42 18.34
CA LEU A 37 -34.26 19.34 17.37
C LEU A 37 -35.75 18.98 17.30
N ASP A 38 -36.43 18.89 18.44
CA ASP A 38 -37.87 18.62 18.52
C ASP A 38 -38.70 19.72 17.83
N ASP A 39 -38.25 20.97 17.95
CA ASP A 39 -38.84 22.14 17.27
C ASP A 39 -38.49 22.21 15.77
N GLY A 40 -37.67 21.29 15.24
CA GLY A 40 -37.30 21.22 13.82
C GLY A 40 -36.20 22.19 13.38
N TYR A 41 -35.34 22.65 14.30
CA TYR A 41 -34.23 23.58 14.03
C TYR A 41 -32.85 22.93 14.31
N PRO A 42 -32.36 22.03 13.44
CA PRO A 42 -31.09 21.34 13.64
C PRO A 42 -29.87 22.27 13.66
N GLU A 43 -29.89 23.38 12.91
CA GLU A 43 -28.85 24.42 12.94
C GLU A 43 -28.72 25.07 14.31
N ASN A 44 -29.85 25.30 15.00
CA ASN A 44 -29.87 25.86 16.34
C ASN A 44 -29.32 24.85 17.35
N ALA A 45 -29.66 23.57 17.21
CA ALA A 45 -29.11 22.50 18.04
C ALA A 45 -27.59 22.40 17.90
N ILE A 46 -27.06 22.39 16.67
CA ILE A 46 -25.61 22.37 16.39
C ILE A 46 -24.91 23.60 17.00
N ALA A 47 -25.50 24.80 16.85
CA ALA A 47 -24.95 26.01 17.42
C ALA A 47 -24.90 25.98 18.95
N LEU A 48 -25.94 25.42 19.60
CA LEU A 48 -25.98 25.24 21.05
C LEU A 48 -24.95 24.22 21.52
N VAL A 49 -24.84 23.07 20.84
CA VAL A 49 -23.79 22.07 21.10
C VAL A 49 -22.41 22.72 21.04
N GLY A 50 -22.12 23.48 19.99
CA GLY A 50 -20.84 24.19 19.86
C GLY A 50 -20.54 25.15 21.02
N LYS A 51 -21.55 25.87 21.54
CA LYS A 51 -21.40 26.76 22.71
C LYS A 51 -21.14 25.98 24.00
N ILE A 52 -21.79 24.85 24.18
CA ILE A 52 -21.58 23.96 25.33
C ILE A 52 -20.15 23.43 25.30
N THR A 53 -19.71 22.95 24.14
CA THR A 53 -18.33 22.46 23.93
C THR A 53 -17.29 23.54 24.18
N GLU A 54 -17.50 24.78 23.70
CA GLU A 54 -16.60 25.90 24.02
C GLU A 54 -16.48 26.15 25.52
N LYS A 55 -17.60 26.13 26.27
CA LYS A 55 -17.57 26.30 27.73
C LYS A 55 -16.76 25.20 28.41
N LEU A 56 -16.95 23.95 28.00
CA LEU A 56 -16.19 22.81 28.52
C LEU A 56 -14.69 22.96 28.27
N LEU A 57 -14.29 23.28 27.03
CA LEU A 57 -12.89 23.46 26.67
C LEU A 57 -12.26 24.67 27.37
N LYS A 58 -12.99 25.78 27.56
CA LYS A 58 -12.50 26.94 28.31
C LYS A 58 -12.17 26.59 29.76
N GLN A 59 -12.95 25.69 30.39
CA GLN A 59 -12.65 25.22 31.75
C GLN A 59 -11.41 24.31 31.76
N LEU A 60 -11.32 23.39 30.80
CA LEU A 60 -10.17 22.53 30.65
C LEU A 60 -8.88 23.35 30.41
N TRP A 61 -8.94 24.38 29.56
CA TRP A 61 -7.85 25.31 29.28
C TRP A 61 -7.34 26.00 30.54
N ARG A 62 -8.25 26.53 31.37
CA ARG A 62 -7.91 27.18 32.64
C ARG A 62 -7.32 26.18 33.64
N HIS A 63 -7.88 24.99 33.70
CA HIS A 63 -7.43 23.94 34.61
C HIS A 63 -6.00 23.49 34.34
N HIS A 64 -5.64 23.30 33.06
CA HIS A 64 -4.29 22.90 32.66
C HIS A 64 -3.33 24.09 32.45
N GLU A 65 -3.73 25.31 32.82
CA GLU A 65 -2.90 26.53 32.70
C GLU A 65 -2.32 26.73 31.29
N VAL A 66 -3.09 26.39 30.26
CA VAL A 66 -2.66 26.55 28.86
C VAL A 66 -2.43 28.03 28.57
N ALA A 67 -1.32 28.37 27.90
CA ALA A 67 -0.90 29.75 27.72
C ALA A 67 -1.92 30.63 26.97
N GLY A 68 -2.26 31.78 27.56
CA GLY A 68 -3.17 32.79 27.00
C GLY A 68 -4.60 32.72 27.54
N ASP A 69 -5.37 33.80 27.34
CA ASP A 69 -6.78 33.87 27.77
C ASP A 69 -7.70 33.12 26.78
N PRO A 70 -8.50 32.13 27.25
CA PRO A 70 -9.39 31.37 26.39
C PRO A 70 -10.70 32.12 26.05
N SER A 71 -10.99 33.27 26.66
CA SER A 71 -12.29 33.95 26.55
C SER A 71 -12.62 34.44 25.13
N GLY A 72 -11.61 34.91 24.38
CA GLY A 72 -11.75 35.40 22.99
C GLY A 72 -11.35 34.40 21.90
N ARG A 73 -11.06 33.15 22.25
CA ARG A 73 -10.59 32.12 21.31
C ARG A 73 -11.73 31.46 20.55
N MET A 74 -11.48 31.14 19.27
CA MET A 74 -12.40 30.31 18.48
C MET A 74 -12.38 28.86 18.96
N LEU A 75 -13.43 28.09 18.66
CA LEU A 75 -13.49 26.66 19.00
C LEU A 75 -12.30 25.86 18.44
N SER A 76 -11.84 26.19 17.23
CA SER A 76 -10.64 25.58 16.62
C SER A 76 -9.38 25.79 17.45
N GLU A 77 -9.19 26.99 17.99
CA GLU A 77 -8.05 27.33 18.84
C GLU A 77 -8.15 26.67 20.21
N LEU A 78 -9.35 26.62 20.79
CA LEU A 78 -9.63 25.93 22.05
C LEU A 78 -9.34 24.44 21.94
N ILE A 79 -9.82 23.78 20.88
CA ILE A 79 -9.52 22.37 20.60
C ILE A 79 -8.01 22.19 20.47
N LYS A 80 -7.32 23.04 19.69
CA LYS A 80 -5.87 22.92 19.49
C LYS A 80 -5.06 23.05 20.80
N GLY A 81 -5.39 24.01 21.65
CA GLY A 81 -4.65 24.21 22.91
C GLY A 81 -5.02 23.20 24.00
N CYS A 82 -6.24 22.68 24.01
CA CYS A 82 -6.64 21.61 24.93
C CYS A 82 -6.25 20.21 24.44
N ARG A 83 -5.97 20.01 23.14
CA ARG A 83 -5.64 18.71 22.54
C ARG A 83 -4.57 17.91 23.30
N PRO A 84 -3.46 18.49 23.78
CA PRO A 84 -2.45 17.75 24.54
C PRO A 84 -2.97 17.11 25.85
N HIS A 85 -4.11 17.59 26.36
CA HIS A 85 -4.74 17.18 27.61
C HIS A 85 -5.98 16.30 27.39
N ILE A 86 -6.37 16.04 26.15
CA ILE A 86 -7.51 15.17 25.82
C ILE A 86 -6.96 13.88 25.19
N ARG A 87 -6.87 12.82 25.98
CA ARG A 87 -6.31 11.52 25.56
C ARG A 87 -7.35 10.52 25.05
N SER A 88 -8.63 10.91 25.01
CA SER A 88 -9.69 10.09 24.41
C SER A 88 -9.90 10.48 22.95
N THR A 89 -9.73 9.50 22.08
CA THR A 89 -9.83 9.68 20.63
C THR A 89 -11.27 9.85 20.20
N THR A 90 -12.20 9.13 20.82
CA THR A 90 -13.65 9.34 20.67
C THR A 90 -14.03 10.79 20.94
N VAL A 91 -13.37 11.43 21.91
CA VAL A 91 -13.63 12.83 22.27
C VAL A 91 -12.98 13.78 21.29
N LEU A 92 -11.72 13.54 20.88
CA LEU A 92 -11.08 14.36 19.85
C LEU A 92 -11.86 14.30 18.53
N ASP A 93 -12.36 13.13 18.16
CA ASP A 93 -13.23 12.92 17.00
C ASP A 93 -14.56 13.66 17.19
N ALA A 94 -15.20 13.50 18.36
CA ALA A 94 -16.42 14.23 18.70
C ALA A 94 -16.23 15.75 18.63
N LEU A 95 -15.12 16.29 19.14
CA LEU A 95 -14.78 17.72 19.07
C LEU A 95 -14.58 18.20 17.63
N THR A 96 -13.92 17.37 16.81
CA THR A 96 -13.67 17.67 15.39
C THR A 96 -14.98 17.63 14.59
N ASP A 97 -15.84 16.63 14.83
CA ASP A 97 -17.17 16.52 14.24
C ASP A 97 -18.05 17.71 14.63
N ILE A 98 -18.08 18.09 15.92
CA ILE A 98 -18.82 19.28 16.40
C ILE A 98 -18.31 20.55 15.72
N GLN A 99 -16.98 20.72 15.61
CA GLN A 99 -16.39 21.86 14.91
C GLN A 99 -16.78 21.89 13.42
N ARG A 100 -16.73 20.74 12.75
CA ARG A 100 -17.09 20.60 11.33
C ARG A 100 -18.56 20.95 11.11
N LEU A 101 -19.46 20.36 11.89
CA LEU A 101 -20.91 20.58 11.80
C LEU A 101 -21.24 22.06 12.04
N ARG A 102 -20.61 22.69 13.03
CA ARG A 102 -20.78 24.13 13.29
C ARG A 102 -20.27 25.01 12.16
N ASN A 103 -19.12 24.72 11.57
CA ASN A 103 -18.60 25.50 10.44
C ASN A 103 -19.54 25.40 9.23
N ARG A 104 -20.11 24.20 9.03
CA ARG A 104 -21.09 23.93 7.97
C ARG A 104 -22.40 24.67 8.22
N SER A 105 -22.88 24.71 9.47
CA SER A 105 -24.11 25.41 9.85
C SER A 105 -24.04 26.93 9.73
N THR A 106 -22.83 27.50 9.66
CA THR A 106 -22.61 28.94 9.52
C THR A 106 -22.41 29.43 8.07
N HIS A 107 -22.33 28.53 7.10
CA HIS A 107 -22.18 28.91 5.68
C HIS A 107 -23.56 29.01 5.01
N ASP A 108 -23.88 30.18 4.46
CA ASP A 108 -25.09 30.42 3.67
C ASP A 108 -25.06 29.55 2.41
N GLY A 109 -25.83 28.46 2.39
CA GLY A 109 -26.02 27.63 1.19
C GLY A 109 -26.07 26.11 1.39
N TYR A 110 -25.83 25.59 2.59
CA TYR A 110 -26.00 24.16 2.88
C TYR A 110 -27.25 23.91 3.72
N GLU A 111 -28.14 23.03 3.22
CA GLU A 111 -29.29 22.56 3.98
C GLU A 111 -28.80 21.55 5.04
N ILE A 112 -29.10 21.80 6.32
CA ILE A 112 -28.67 20.94 7.43
C ILE A 112 -29.74 19.88 7.65
N ALA A 113 -29.34 18.61 7.61
CA ALA A 113 -30.24 17.51 7.89
C ALA A 113 -30.51 17.38 9.40
N GLU A 114 -31.69 16.88 9.77
CA GLU A 114 -32.03 16.53 11.16
C GLU A 114 -31.02 15.53 11.76
N GLU A 115 -30.46 14.65 10.92
CA GLU A 115 -29.40 13.69 11.30
C GLU A 115 -28.09 14.37 11.73
N ASP A 116 -27.72 15.50 11.11
CA ASP A 116 -26.52 16.26 11.50
C ASP A 116 -26.68 16.84 12.92
N GLY A 117 -27.90 17.28 13.25
CA GLY A 117 -28.24 17.76 14.58
C GLY A 117 -28.20 16.65 15.65
N LEU A 118 -28.76 15.48 15.35
CA LEU A 118 -28.68 14.30 16.23
C LEU A 118 -27.23 13.85 16.45
N LEU A 119 -26.42 13.83 15.39
CA LEU A 119 -25.00 13.49 15.48
C LEU A 119 -24.25 14.48 16.40
N ALA A 120 -24.50 15.78 16.27
CA ALA A 120 -23.88 16.78 17.14
C ALA A 120 -24.21 16.54 18.62
N VAL A 121 -25.46 16.23 18.96
CA VAL A 121 -25.86 15.93 20.34
C VAL A 121 -25.20 14.64 20.84
N ARG A 122 -25.13 13.60 20.01
CA ARG A 122 -24.42 12.36 20.38
C ARG A 122 -22.94 12.61 20.66
N ARG A 123 -22.27 13.40 19.82
CA ARG A 123 -20.87 13.80 20.04
C ARG A 123 -20.71 14.62 21.32
N LEU A 124 -21.68 15.45 21.67
CA LEU A 124 -21.67 16.15 22.95
C LEU A 124 -21.75 15.17 24.13
N VAL A 125 -22.60 14.13 24.05
CA VAL A 125 -22.65 13.06 25.05
C VAL A 125 -21.30 12.37 25.16
N ASP A 126 -20.63 12.03 24.05
CA ASP A 126 -19.29 11.41 24.08
C ASP A 126 -18.27 12.30 24.83
N VAL A 127 -18.32 13.62 24.59
CA VAL A 127 -17.46 14.61 25.27
C VAL A 127 -17.80 14.68 26.77
N LEU A 128 -19.08 14.77 27.14
CA LEU A 128 -19.54 14.85 28.53
C LEU A 128 -19.23 13.57 29.31
N ALA A 129 -19.44 12.41 28.69
CA ALA A 129 -19.13 11.10 29.25
C ALA A 129 -17.64 10.99 29.55
N TRP A 130 -16.77 11.49 28.67
CA TRP A 130 -15.34 11.56 28.96
C TRP A 130 -15.04 12.49 30.13
N PHE A 131 -15.57 13.71 30.13
CA PHE A 131 -15.37 14.65 31.24
C PHE A 131 -15.82 14.07 32.60
N ALA A 132 -16.93 13.33 32.62
CA ALA A 132 -17.46 12.69 33.82
C ALA A 132 -16.64 11.45 34.23
N SER A 133 -16.18 10.63 33.27
CA SER A 133 -15.47 9.36 33.50
C SER A 133 -13.97 9.52 33.76
N THR A 134 -13.30 10.51 33.14
CA THR A 134 -11.91 10.86 33.47
C THR A 134 -11.79 11.70 34.72
N ALA A 135 -12.93 12.21 35.25
CA ALA A 135 -13.01 13.07 36.42
C ALA A 135 -11.96 14.18 36.37
N SER A 136 -11.98 14.97 35.29
CA SER A 136 -11.15 16.18 35.21
C SER A 136 -11.57 17.13 36.34
N PRO A 137 -10.66 17.50 37.27
CA PRO A 137 -10.99 18.41 38.38
C PRO A 137 -11.46 19.79 37.88
N ALA A 138 -11.21 20.09 36.60
CA ALA A 138 -11.75 21.24 35.87
C ALA A 138 -13.27 21.42 36.07
N LEU A 139 -14.01 20.32 36.26
CA LEU A 139 -15.47 20.34 36.36
C LEU A 139 -16.01 19.90 37.72
N SER A 140 -15.28 19.14 38.54
CA SER A 140 -15.74 18.74 39.87
C SER A 140 -15.46 19.80 40.95
N GLY A 141 -14.32 20.49 40.88
CA GLY A 141 -13.89 21.56 41.78
C GLY A 141 -13.70 21.23 43.26
N ASP A 142 -14.06 20.03 43.69
CA ASP A 142 -13.93 19.56 45.08
C ASP A 142 -12.70 18.64 45.26
N ASP A 143 -12.04 18.22 44.17
CA ASP A 143 -10.84 17.38 44.24
C ASP A 143 -9.56 18.22 44.46
N PRO A 144 -8.66 17.80 45.37
CA PRO A 144 -7.32 18.37 45.51
C PRO A 144 -6.59 18.45 44.17
N ARG A 145 -5.87 19.56 43.94
CA ARG A 145 -5.10 19.78 42.72
C ARG A 145 -3.97 18.76 42.62
N MET A 146 -4.00 17.88 41.61
CA MET A 146 -2.95 16.90 41.33
C MET A 146 -1.74 17.55 40.65
N GLU A 147 -0.56 16.97 40.84
CA GLU A 147 0.60 17.25 40.00
C GLU A 147 0.28 16.92 38.52
N PRO A 148 0.71 17.74 37.54
CA PRO A 148 0.43 17.51 36.12
C PRO A 148 0.83 16.12 35.62
N GLU A 149 1.96 15.58 36.08
CA GLU A 149 2.42 14.25 35.64
C GLU A 149 1.52 13.14 36.18
N VAL A 150 1.19 13.18 37.48
CA VAL A 150 0.26 12.22 38.11
C VAL A 150 -1.12 12.29 37.44
N ALA A 151 -1.63 13.49 37.16
CA ALA A 151 -2.89 13.66 36.44
C ALA A 151 -2.86 12.98 35.06
N ARG A 152 -1.79 13.17 34.27
CA ARG A 152 -1.61 12.52 32.95
C ARG A 152 -1.63 11.00 33.03
N ARG A 153 -1.04 10.43 34.08
CA ARG A 153 -0.96 8.97 34.30
C ARG A 153 -2.29 8.39 34.74
N VAL A 154 -2.99 9.07 35.65
CA VAL A 154 -4.35 8.69 36.09
C VAL A 154 -5.33 8.69 34.92
N GLU A 155 -5.29 9.71 34.06
CA GLU A 155 -6.13 9.81 32.87
C GLU A 155 -5.83 8.70 31.86
N PHE A 156 -4.54 8.36 31.66
CA PHE A 156 -4.14 7.26 30.80
C PHE A 156 -4.66 5.91 31.32
N LEU A 157 -4.49 5.64 32.61
CA LEU A 157 -4.97 4.39 33.22
C LEU A 157 -6.50 4.31 33.22
N ALA A 158 -7.19 5.43 33.46
CA ALA A 158 -8.65 5.47 33.36
C ALA A 158 -9.12 5.17 31.93
N GLY A 159 -8.54 5.83 30.92
CA GLY A 159 -8.85 5.58 29.53
C GLY A 159 -8.61 4.13 29.12
N LEU A 160 -7.49 3.56 29.54
CA LEU A 160 -7.14 2.16 29.32
C LEU A 160 -8.20 1.19 29.86
N TYR A 161 -8.64 1.35 31.11
CA TYR A 161 -9.66 0.45 31.68
C TYR A 161 -11.05 0.67 31.08
N LEU A 162 -11.39 1.90 30.67
CA LEU A 162 -12.60 2.15 29.88
C LEU A 162 -12.56 1.40 28.54
N THR A 163 -11.42 1.41 27.85
CA THR A 163 -11.19 0.64 26.61
C THR A 163 -11.34 -0.87 26.82
N LEU A 164 -10.95 -1.37 28.00
CA LEU A 164 -11.16 -2.76 28.40
C LEU A 164 -12.60 -3.06 28.87
N GLY A 165 -13.53 -2.12 28.71
CA GLY A 165 -14.95 -2.28 29.04
C GLY A 165 -15.29 -2.10 30.53
N TYR A 166 -14.38 -1.56 31.34
CA TYR A 166 -14.68 -1.20 32.73
C TYR A 166 -15.32 0.20 32.81
N ARG A 167 -16.00 0.49 33.91
CA ARG A 167 -16.46 1.82 34.30
C ARG A 167 -15.79 2.26 35.59
N VAL A 168 -15.59 3.57 35.77
CA VAL A 168 -15.09 4.14 37.02
C VAL A 168 -16.19 4.07 38.08
N SER A 169 -15.94 3.34 39.16
CA SER A 169 -16.86 3.21 40.30
C SER A 169 -16.57 4.23 41.39
N LYS A 170 -15.29 4.42 41.76
CA LYS A 170 -14.85 5.41 42.75
C LYS A 170 -13.48 5.99 42.39
N ARG A 171 -13.24 7.22 42.79
CA ARG A 171 -11.93 7.88 42.73
C ARG A 171 -11.75 8.74 43.98
N PHE A 172 -10.55 8.70 44.55
CA PHE A 172 -10.16 9.58 45.66
C PHE A 172 -8.76 10.13 45.39
N VAL A 173 -8.61 11.45 45.44
CA VAL A 173 -7.29 12.10 45.46
C VAL A 173 -6.85 12.19 46.92
N LEU A 174 -5.84 11.39 47.29
CA LEU A 174 -5.39 11.26 48.68
C LEU A 174 -4.32 12.30 49.02
N SER A 175 -3.51 12.67 48.02
CA SER A 175 -2.58 13.79 48.06
C SER A 175 -2.40 14.38 46.65
N THR A 176 -1.59 15.44 46.49
CA THR A 176 -1.25 15.99 45.18
C THR A 176 -0.53 14.98 44.27
N GLU A 177 0.06 13.93 44.88
CA GLU A 177 0.90 12.93 44.22
C GLU A 177 0.34 11.49 44.34
N THR A 178 -0.73 11.26 45.12
CA THR A 178 -1.33 9.93 45.33
C THR A 178 -2.83 9.90 45.01
N VAL A 179 -3.23 8.97 44.14
CA VAL A 179 -4.61 8.81 43.66
C VAL A 179 -5.06 7.36 43.73
N TYR A 180 -6.27 7.16 44.26
CA TYR A 180 -6.97 5.89 44.28
C TYR A 180 -8.07 5.86 43.22
N GLN A 181 -8.18 4.76 42.47
CA GLN A 181 -9.26 4.50 41.51
C GLN A 181 -9.79 3.07 41.65
N LEU A 182 -11.11 2.94 41.61
CA LEU A 182 -11.81 1.66 41.58
C LEU A 182 -12.63 1.56 40.30
N PHE A 183 -12.38 0.52 39.52
CA PHE A 183 -13.09 0.20 38.29
C PHE A 183 -13.96 -1.03 38.49
N CYS A 184 -15.06 -1.12 37.76
CA CYS A 184 -15.87 -2.33 37.72
C CYS A 184 -16.37 -2.65 36.31
N ARG A 185 -16.52 -3.94 36.00
CA ARG A 185 -17.07 -4.44 34.73
C ARG A 185 -18.04 -5.58 35.01
N GLU A 186 -19.08 -5.67 34.18
CA GLU A 186 -20.00 -6.81 34.15
C GLU A 186 -19.41 -7.88 33.22
N SER A 187 -19.15 -9.07 33.75
CA SER A 187 -18.62 -10.22 33.04
C SER A 187 -19.58 -11.40 33.24
N GLY A 188 -20.56 -11.52 32.32
CA GLY A 188 -21.69 -12.43 32.46
C GLY A 188 -22.57 -12.06 33.66
N VAL A 189 -22.71 -12.97 34.63
CA VAL A 189 -23.51 -12.76 35.86
C VAL A 189 -22.66 -12.20 37.02
N ARG A 190 -21.38 -11.92 36.81
CA ARG A 190 -20.44 -11.52 37.87
C ARG A 190 -19.89 -10.11 37.62
N LEU A 191 -19.61 -9.40 38.71
CA LEU A 191 -18.88 -8.14 38.68
C LEU A 191 -17.39 -8.41 38.92
N GLU A 192 -16.56 -7.82 38.07
CA GLU A 192 -15.10 -7.81 38.19
C GLU A 192 -14.67 -6.42 38.65
N TYR A 193 -13.73 -6.34 39.59
CA TYR A 193 -13.27 -5.08 40.14
C TYR A 193 -11.76 -4.94 40.00
N VAL A 194 -11.31 -3.74 39.64
CA VAL A 194 -9.89 -3.42 39.60
C VAL A 194 -9.63 -2.19 40.45
N GLU A 195 -8.72 -2.31 41.40
CA GLU A 195 -8.30 -1.26 42.31
C GLU A 195 -6.89 -0.81 41.94
N LEU A 196 -6.74 0.47 41.59
CA LEU A 196 -5.47 1.10 41.27
C LEU A 196 -5.14 2.15 42.33
N LEU A 197 -3.95 2.05 42.90
CA LEU A 197 -3.38 3.09 43.74
C LEU A 197 -2.10 3.59 43.08
N LEU A 198 -2.16 4.79 42.51
CA LEU A 198 -1.01 5.46 41.90
C LEU A 198 -0.40 6.41 42.92
N SER A 199 0.91 6.31 43.15
CA SER A 199 1.69 7.26 43.93
C SER A 199 2.99 7.55 43.20
N LYS A 200 3.54 8.76 43.37
CA LYS A 200 4.85 9.13 42.82
C LYS A 200 5.95 8.21 43.35
N ASP A 201 6.11 8.16 44.66
CA ASP A 201 7.11 7.31 45.30
C ASP A 201 6.55 6.54 46.50
N ALA A 202 7.38 5.65 47.03
CA ALA A 202 7.05 4.80 48.17
C ALA A 202 6.98 5.57 49.51
N ALA A 203 7.71 6.68 49.64
CA ALA A 203 7.74 7.46 50.87
C ALA A 203 6.42 8.23 51.04
N GLU A 204 5.93 8.84 49.96
CA GLU A 204 4.64 9.51 49.91
C GLU A 204 3.50 8.51 50.13
N LEU A 205 3.55 7.34 49.48
CA LEU A 205 2.56 6.30 49.71
C LEU A 205 2.51 5.86 51.18
N ARG A 206 3.67 5.71 51.84
CA ARG A 206 3.74 5.35 53.26
C ARG A 206 3.06 6.41 54.13
N ASN A 207 3.34 7.69 53.88
CA ASN A 207 2.74 8.81 54.61
C ASN A 207 1.21 8.82 54.48
N VAL A 208 0.69 8.61 53.26
CA VAL A 208 -0.75 8.51 52.99
C VAL A 208 -1.37 7.32 53.72
N LEU A 209 -0.73 6.15 53.70
CA LEU A 209 -1.24 4.94 54.37
C LEU A 209 -1.25 5.06 55.89
N GLU A 210 -0.21 5.67 56.48
CA GLU A 210 -0.13 5.95 57.92
C GLU A 210 -1.22 6.95 58.36
N THR A 211 -1.44 8.00 57.55
CA THR A 211 -2.45 9.03 57.82
C THR A 211 -3.89 8.48 57.70
N THR A 212 -4.13 7.56 56.76
CA THR A 212 -5.46 6.98 56.51
C THR A 212 -5.74 5.69 57.28
N GLY A 213 -4.80 5.22 58.12
CA GLY A 213 -4.93 3.97 58.88
C GLY A 213 -5.10 2.70 58.01
N GLY A 214 -4.77 2.79 56.72
CA GLY A 214 -4.95 1.74 55.71
C GLY A 214 -6.40 1.33 55.46
N GLU A 215 -7.41 2.13 55.81
CA GLU A 215 -8.83 1.76 55.62
C GLU A 215 -9.22 1.61 54.14
N LEU A 216 -8.64 2.43 53.26
CA LEU A 216 -8.87 2.42 51.81
C LEU A 216 -8.50 1.08 51.14
N LEU A 217 -7.65 0.27 51.79
CA LEU A 217 -7.12 -0.99 51.30
C LEU A 217 -7.82 -2.24 51.89
N LYS A 218 -8.84 -2.05 52.74
CA LYS A 218 -9.55 -3.15 53.43
C LYS A 218 -10.84 -3.58 52.73
N THR A 219 -11.07 -3.14 51.50
CA THR A 219 -12.28 -3.44 50.71
C THR A 219 -12.46 -4.95 50.50
N ARG A 220 -13.68 -5.48 50.73
CA ARG A 220 -14.01 -6.90 50.48
C ARG A 220 -14.96 -6.99 49.28
N LEU A 221 -14.41 -6.86 48.07
CA LEU A 221 -15.14 -7.01 46.81
C LEU A 221 -14.82 -8.36 46.15
N PRO A 222 -15.78 -9.01 45.48
CA PRO A 222 -15.56 -10.27 44.77
C PRO A 222 -14.70 -10.06 43.51
N LYS A 223 -13.76 -10.96 43.20
CA LYS A 223 -12.82 -10.87 42.06
C LYS A 223 -12.13 -9.49 41.94
N LEU A 224 -11.47 -9.07 43.02
CA LEU A 224 -10.74 -7.81 43.09
C LEU A 224 -9.28 -7.99 42.69
N THR A 225 -8.84 -7.35 41.61
CA THR A 225 -7.42 -7.25 41.25
C THR A 225 -6.88 -5.92 41.76
N ARG A 226 -5.76 -5.96 42.49
CA ARG A 226 -5.20 -4.78 43.16
C ARG A 226 -3.81 -4.45 42.65
N PHE A 227 -3.64 -3.21 42.21
CA PHE A 227 -2.36 -2.68 41.76
C PHE A 227 -1.94 -1.48 42.59
N VAL A 228 -0.66 -1.45 42.94
CA VAL A 228 0.01 -0.26 43.44
C VAL A 228 1.05 0.13 42.40
N ILE A 229 0.93 1.36 41.88
CA ILE A 229 1.75 1.88 40.80
C ILE A 229 2.67 2.95 41.38
N LEU A 230 3.99 2.73 41.26
CA LEU A 230 5.05 3.59 41.81
C LEU A 230 6.08 3.93 40.74
N ASP A 231 6.81 5.04 40.88
CA ASP A 231 7.97 5.33 40.01
C ASP A 231 9.22 4.56 40.43
N ASP A 232 9.40 4.35 41.73
CA ASP A 232 10.54 3.61 42.28
C ASP A 232 10.16 2.18 42.69
N VAL A 233 11.07 1.23 42.47
CA VAL A 233 10.89 -0.17 42.89
C VAL A 233 11.19 -0.29 44.38
N VAL A 234 10.20 -0.68 45.19
CA VAL A 234 10.37 -0.63 46.64
C VAL A 234 9.92 -1.91 47.35
N ASP A 235 10.90 -2.74 47.69
CA ASP A 235 10.77 -3.81 48.70
C ASP A 235 10.34 -3.28 50.09
N GLN A 236 10.48 -1.97 50.34
CA GLN A 236 10.14 -1.33 51.62
C GLN A 236 8.63 -1.09 51.85
N VAL A 237 7.75 -1.18 50.83
CA VAL A 237 6.28 -0.98 51.00
C VAL A 237 5.53 -2.31 51.06
N ARG A 238 6.13 -3.41 50.58
CA ARG A 238 5.56 -4.77 50.68
C ARG A 238 5.07 -5.15 52.09
N PRO A 239 5.78 -4.80 53.19
CA PRO A 239 5.31 -5.13 54.54
C PRO A 239 3.99 -4.43 54.94
N LEU A 240 3.66 -3.30 54.32
CA LEU A 240 2.49 -2.48 54.66
C LEU A 240 1.23 -2.86 53.88
N LEU A 241 1.41 -3.43 52.68
CA LEU A 241 0.31 -3.73 51.74
C LEU A 241 -0.18 -5.19 51.84
N GLY A 242 0.61 -6.12 52.38
CA GLY A 242 0.28 -7.55 52.37
C GLY A 242 0.53 -8.22 51.02
N GLN A 243 0.24 -9.52 50.88
CA GLN A 243 0.60 -10.31 49.68
C GLN A 243 -0.38 -10.16 48.49
N ASP A 244 -1.56 -9.57 48.70
CA ASP A 244 -2.62 -9.50 47.68
C ASP A 244 -2.44 -8.33 46.69
N TYR A 245 -1.41 -7.49 46.85
CA TYR A 245 -1.15 -6.32 46.00
C TYR A 245 -0.02 -6.59 45.00
N ARG A 246 -0.29 -6.30 43.73
CA ARG A 246 0.73 -6.29 42.68
C ARG A 246 1.35 -4.90 42.63
N ILE A 247 2.58 -4.77 43.11
CA ILE A 247 3.36 -3.53 43.02
C ILE A 247 4.05 -3.52 41.66
N VAL A 248 3.78 -2.52 40.84
CA VAL A 248 4.29 -2.41 39.47
C VAL A 248 4.81 -1.00 39.26
N GLY A 249 5.91 -0.87 38.52
CA GLY A 249 6.31 0.44 38.02
C GLY A 249 5.24 1.00 37.10
N TYR A 250 5.04 2.33 37.06
CA TYR A 250 4.18 2.93 36.04
C TYR A 250 4.58 2.47 34.64
N GLU A 251 5.89 2.29 34.39
CA GLU A 251 6.46 1.81 33.14
C GLU A 251 6.12 0.35 32.78
N GLY A 252 6.05 -0.55 33.77
CA GLY A 252 5.72 -1.96 33.58
C GLY A 252 4.23 -2.29 33.68
N PHE A 253 3.36 -1.30 33.90
CA PHE A 253 1.94 -1.55 34.13
C PHE A 253 1.24 -2.23 32.94
N ILE A 254 1.52 -1.81 31.71
CA ILE A 254 0.91 -2.40 30.51
C ILE A 254 1.34 -3.85 30.30
N ASP A 255 2.54 -4.23 30.74
CA ASP A 255 3.04 -5.61 30.67
C ASP A 255 2.20 -6.57 31.54
N THR A 256 1.36 -6.04 32.44
CA THR A 256 0.40 -6.83 33.22
C THR A 256 -0.86 -7.20 32.43
N ILE A 257 -1.11 -6.53 31.30
CA ILE A 257 -2.28 -6.70 30.42
C ILE A 257 -1.87 -7.42 29.12
N VAL A 258 -0.74 -7.04 28.54
CA VAL A 258 -0.23 -7.58 27.27
C VAL A 258 1.26 -7.91 27.37
N ASP A 259 1.63 -9.13 26.98
CA ASP A 259 3.03 -9.55 26.88
C ASP A 259 3.63 -9.12 25.54
N LEU A 260 4.13 -7.89 25.48
CA LEU A 260 4.78 -7.36 24.27
C LEU A 260 6.12 -8.05 23.98
N GLN A 261 6.77 -8.68 24.96
CA GLN A 261 8.00 -9.43 24.71
C GLN A 261 7.69 -10.71 23.93
N ALA A 262 6.63 -11.42 24.31
CA ALA A 262 6.13 -12.58 23.55
C ALA A 262 5.72 -12.18 22.12
N HIS A 263 5.07 -11.02 21.95
CA HIS A 263 4.72 -10.48 20.63
C HIS A 263 5.94 -10.23 19.73
N LEU A 264 7.03 -9.73 20.31
CA LEU A 264 8.23 -9.34 19.57
C LEU A 264 9.27 -10.47 19.44
N ALA A 265 9.17 -11.54 20.22
CA ALA A 265 10.10 -12.67 20.18
C ALA A 265 10.31 -13.29 18.76
N PRO A 266 9.27 -13.42 17.91
CA PRO A 266 9.44 -13.88 16.53
C PRO A 266 10.32 -12.93 15.69
N CYS A 267 10.29 -11.62 15.97
CA CYS A 267 11.10 -10.63 15.25
C CYS A 267 12.59 -10.77 15.57
N ALA A 268 12.94 -11.22 16.77
CA ALA A 268 14.31 -11.44 17.21
C ALA A 268 14.90 -12.76 16.68
N THR A 269 14.07 -13.79 16.56
CA THR A 269 14.46 -15.15 16.12
C THR A 269 14.44 -15.33 14.61
N ALA A 270 13.66 -14.55 13.86
CA ALA A 270 13.58 -14.62 12.39
C ALA A 270 14.82 -14.06 11.65
N ALA A 271 15.90 -13.72 12.37
CA ALA A 271 17.22 -13.54 11.79
C ALA A 271 17.97 -14.88 11.93
N PRO A 272 18.00 -15.74 10.90
CA PRO A 272 18.69 -17.03 11.01
C PRO A 272 20.16 -16.80 11.36
N GLU A 273 20.75 -17.76 12.07
CA GLU A 273 22.15 -17.86 12.48
C GLU A 273 23.12 -17.68 11.30
N MET A 274 23.35 -16.43 10.89
CA MET A 274 24.32 -16.00 9.89
C MET A 274 24.91 -14.68 10.39
N PRO A 275 26.21 -14.41 10.15
CA PRO A 275 27.04 -13.57 11.00
C PRO A 275 26.46 -12.18 11.29
N SER A 276 26.65 -11.77 12.55
CA SER A 276 26.10 -10.62 13.26
C SER A 276 26.45 -9.23 12.72
N GLU A 277 27.09 -9.12 11.56
CA GLU A 277 27.40 -7.81 10.96
C GLU A 277 26.15 -7.25 10.26
N ARG A 278 25.54 -6.24 10.89
CA ARG A 278 24.52 -5.42 10.23
C ARG A 278 25.17 -4.72 9.05
N LEU A 279 24.76 -5.08 7.83
CA LEU A 279 25.16 -4.37 6.64
C LEU A 279 24.54 -2.95 6.69
N PRO A 280 25.34 -1.88 6.55
CA PRO A 280 24.80 -0.53 6.53
C PRO A 280 23.85 -0.37 5.34
N LEU A 281 22.65 0.13 5.61
CA LEU A 281 21.60 0.40 4.63
C LEU A 281 21.59 1.90 4.35
N SER A 282 21.78 2.30 3.09
CA SER A 282 21.59 3.69 2.70
C SER A 282 20.12 3.97 2.43
N GLY A 283 19.64 5.12 2.92
CA GLY A 283 18.30 5.61 2.75
C GLY A 283 18.30 7.01 2.14
N ALA A 284 17.40 7.24 1.18
CA ALA A 284 17.15 8.53 0.56
C ALA A 284 15.78 9.05 1.00
N LEU A 285 15.73 10.21 1.65
CA LEU A 285 14.49 10.90 1.95
C LEU A 285 13.93 11.56 0.69
N LEU A 286 12.65 11.31 0.45
CA LEU A 286 11.93 11.85 -0.69
C LEU A 286 10.96 12.93 -0.21
N ALA A 287 11.04 14.10 -0.82
CA ALA A 287 10.01 15.13 -0.73
C ALA A 287 9.41 15.34 -2.11
N SER A 288 8.10 15.46 -2.20
CA SER A 288 7.47 15.75 -3.49
C SER A 288 7.42 17.25 -3.75
N ASP A 289 7.71 17.62 -4.99
CA ASP A 289 7.51 18.98 -5.46
C ASP A 289 5.99 19.30 -5.50
N PRO A 290 5.52 20.37 -4.85
CA PRO A 290 4.09 20.66 -4.72
C PRO A 290 3.43 21.09 -6.05
N HIS A 291 4.21 21.42 -7.07
CA HIS A 291 3.70 21.79 -8.39
C HIS A 291 3.82 20.65 -9.40
N SER A 292 4.86 19.81 -9.30
CA SER A 292 5.06 18.69 -10.22
C SER A 292 4.70 17.30 -9.71
N GLY A 293 4.53 17.14 -8.40
CA GLY A 293 4.37 15.84 -7.74
C GLY A 293 5.62 14.96 -7.87
N GLU A 294 6.77 15.54 -8.24
CA GLU A 294 8.03 14.81 -8.40
C GLU A 294 8.69 14.59 -7.05
N SER A 295 8.92 13.32 -6.71
CA SER A 295 9.77 12.97 -5.57
C SER A 295 11.22 13.38 -5.87
N ARG A 296 11.69 14.41 -5.17
CA ARG A 296 13.09 14.81 -5.14
C ARG A 296 13.76 14.22 -3.91
N ILE A 297 14.99 13.76 -4.10
CA ILE A 297 15.84 13.37 -2.99
C ILE A 297 16.24 14.65 -2.26
N THR A 298 15.88 14.76 -0.99
CA THR A 298 16.27 15.90 -0.15
C THR A 298 17.52 15.60 0.65
N GLU A 299 17.72 14.33 1.01
CA GLU A 299 18.81 13.89 1.88
C GLU A 299 19.09 12.41 1.61
N VAL A 300 20.36 12.02 1.67
CA VAL A 300 20.82 10.63 1.59
C VAL A 300 21.77 10.40 2.75
N ASP A 301 21.48 9.40 3.56
CA ASP A 301 22.29 9.03 4.73
C ASP A 301 22.03 7.55 5.08
N ASP A 302 22.54 7.08 6.20
CA ASP A 302 22.20 5.77 6.76
C ASP A 302 20.70 5.73 7.13
N ALA A 303 20.02 4.66 6.72
CA ALA A 303 18.58 4.53 6.80
C ALA A 303 18.05 4.49 8.25
N GLU A 304 18.80 3.87 9.17
CA GLU A 304 18.42 3.71 10.57
C GLU A 304 18.42 5.06 11.35
N PRO A 305 19.48 5.89 11.28
CA PRO A 305 19.45 7.25 11.83
C PRO A 305 18.34 8.13 11.24
N LEU A 306 18.15 8.10 9.91
CA LEU A 306 17.09 8.87 9.24
C LEU A 306 15.70 8.47 9.74
N LEU A 307 15.43 7.16 9.80
CA LEU A 307 14.15 6.62 10.28
C LEU A 307 13.90 7.02 11.73
N THR A 308 14.92 6.90 12.60
CA THR A 308 14.84 7.30 14.01
C THR A 308 14.51 8.78 14.16
N ARG A 309 15.13 9.66 13.36
CA ARG A 309 14.88 11.10 13.38
C ARG A 309 13.45 11.43 12.96
N LEU A 310 12.95 10.85 11.86
CA LEU A 310 11.58 11.05 11.39
C LEU A 310 10.54 10.64 12.45
N MET A 311 10.79 9.54 13.16
CA MET A 311 9.90 9.04 14.20
C MET A 311 9.84 9.95 15.43
N GLN A 312 10.93 10.64 15.78
CA GLN A 312 10.96 11.62 16.87
C GLN A 312 10.08 12.84 16.57
N GLU A 313 9.96 13.23 15.29
CA GLU A 313 9.09 14.32 14.84
C GLU A 313 7.60 13.91 14.77
N SER A 314 7.24 12.72 15.27
CA SER A 314 5.88 12.16 15.23
C SER A 314 5.31 12.00 13.81
N ALA A 315 6.18 11.76 12.83
CA ALA A 315 5.76 11.46 11.46
C ALA A 315 5.41 9.97 11.30
N ASN A 316 4.40 9.69 10.49
CA ASN A 316 4.23 8.36 9.91
C ASN A 316 5.23 8.22 8.75
N VAL A 317 5.82 7.04 8.57
CA VAL A 317 6.91 6.84 7.61
C VAL A 317 6.56 5.69 6.67
N LEU A 318 6.83 5.88 5.38
CA LEU A 318 6.72 4.84 4.37
C LEU A 318 8.11 4.49 3.83
N VAL A 319 8.56 3.28 4.14
CA VAL A 319 9.84 2.74 3.71
C VAL A 319 9.66 1.95 2.41
N ILE A 320 10.28 2.42 1.33
CA ILE A 320 10.21 1.76 0.02
C ILE A 320 11.55 1.24 -0.44
N GLY A 321 11.55 0.14 -1.19
CA GLY A 321 12.78 -0.44 -1.72
C GLY A 321 12.50 -1.64 -2.62
N LYS A 322 13.48 -2.01 -3.44
CA LYS A 322 13.41 -3.22 -4.27
C LYS A 322 13.29 -4.49 -3.40
N PRO A 323 12.87 -5.64 -3.97
CA PRO A 323 12.97 -6.91 -3.27
C PRO A 323 14.39 -7.17 -2.76
N GLY A 324 14.51 -7.73 -1.55
CA GLY A 324 15.81 -7.99 -0.93
C GLY A 324 16.56 -6.75 -0.40
N SER A 325 16.00 -5.54 -0.53
CA SER A 325 16.66 -4.28 -0.08
C SER A 325 16.81 -4.14 1.45
N GLY A 326 16.39 -5.13 2.24
CA GLY A 326 16.53 -5.14 3.70
C GLY A 326 15.41 -4.43 4.47
N LYS A 327 14.26 -4.11 3.85
CA LYS A 327 13.12 -3.44 4.51
C LYS A 327 12.70 -4.13 5.80
N SER A 328 12.29 -5.40 5.72
CA SER A 328 11.85 -6.17 6.88
C SER A 328 12.93 -6.30 7.95
N THR A 329 14.20 -6.45 7.56
CA THR A 329 15.32 -6.49 8.50
C THR A 329 15.48 -5.17 9.24
N LEU A 330 15.43 -4.03 8.54
CA LEU A 330 15.48 -2.69 9.13
C LEU A 330 14.32 -2.47 10.10
N LEU A 331 13.11 -2.89 9.71
CA LEU A 331 11.90 -2.75 10.52
C LEU A 331 11.89 -3.65 11.76
N ARG A 332 12.40 -4.89 11.67
CA ARG A 332 12.59 -5.76 12.84
C ARG A 332 13.66 -5.22 13.77
N ALA A 333 14.78 -4.74 13.23
CA ALA A 333 15.83 -4.08 14.01
C ALA A 333 15.27 -2.86 14.74
N LEU A 334 14.47 -2.02 14.08
CA LEU A 334 13.83 -0.86 14.70
C LEU A 334 12.99 -1.21 15.94
N VAL A 335 12.35 -2.38 15.92
CA VAL A 335 11.50 -2.83 17.02
C VAL A 335 12.29 -3.56 18.11
N ASN A 336 13.39 -4.25 17.76
CA ASN A 336 14.20 -5.05 18.70
C ASN A 336 15.36 -4.26 19.32
N ASP A 337 16.13 -3.59 18.48
CA ASP A 337 17.26 -2.78 18.87
C ASP A 337 16.73 -1.44 19.31
N THR A 338 16.97 -1.11 20.56
CA THR A 338 16.43 0.10 21.17
C THR A 338 17.45 1.23 20.99
N PRO A 339 17.41 2.08 19.93
CA PRO A 339 17.75 3.47 20.17
C PRO A 339 16.67 4.03 21.09
N ALA A 340 17.00 5.05 21.88
CA ALA A 340 16.10 5.80 22.73
C ALA A 340 15.00 6.49 21.89
N THR A 341 14.13 5.69 21.28
CA THR A 341 12.92 6.12 20.59
C THR A 341 11.97 6.56 21.69
N ALA A 342 11.46 7.77 21.59
CA ALA A 342 10.63 8.40 22.61
C ALA A 342 9.28 7.70 22.88
N ARG A 343 8.99 6.58 22.19
CA ARG A 343 7.70 5.89 22.20
C ARG A 343 7.83 4.53 22.87
N ARG A 344 6.99 4.33 23.88
CA ARG A 344 7.13 3.33 24.93
C ARG A 344 6.69 1.92 24.52
N PHE A 345 5.65 1.81 23.70
CA PHE A 345 5.11 0.52 23.26
C PHE A 345 5.47 0.26 21.81
N ARG A 346 5.69 -1.00 21.45
CA ARG A 346 6.12 -1.37 20.09
C ARG A 346 5.28 -2.54 19.60
N PHE A 347 4.75 -2.39 18.40
CA PHE A 347 3.99 -3.41 17.71
C PHE A 347 4.59 -3.63 16.33
N TYR A 348 4.82 -4.88 15.99
CA TYR A 348 5.18 -5.32 14.65
C TYR A 348 4.08 -6.23 14.10
N PHE A 349 3.60 -5.95 12.89
CA PHE A 349 2.66 -6.77 12.15
C PHE A 349 3.22 -7.06 10.77
N ASP A 350 3.34 -8.34 10.46
CA ASP A 350 3.74 -8.79 9.13
C ASP A 350 2.50 -9.01 8.27
N LEU A 351 2.22 -8.10 7.35
CA LEU A 351 1.02 -8.18 6.53
C LEU A 351 1.10 -9.25 5.44
N SER A 352 2.26 -9.85 5.19
CA SER A 352 2.36 -11.03 4.30
C SER A 352 1.69 -12.28 4.88
N LEU A 353 1.45 -12.30 6.19
CA LEU A 353 0.75 -13.38 6.92
C LEU A 353 -0.73 -13.08 7.16
N LYS A 354 -1.20 -11.90 6.75
CA LYS A 354 -2.60 -11.50 6.88
C LYS A 354 -3.40 -12.11 5.72
N PRO A 355 -4.37 -13.00 5.99
CA PRO A 355 -5.37 -13.41 5.00
C PRO A 355 -6.07 -12.19 4.38
N LYS A 356 -6.32 -12.26 3.07
CA LYS A 356 -6.88 -11.14 2.32
C LYS A 356 -8.35 -10.87 2.64
N ASP A 357 -9.08 -11.91 3.05
CA ASP A 357 -10.49 -11.87 3.47
C ASP A 357 -10.68 -11.45 4.95
N GLU A 358 -9.62 -11.51 5.76
CA GLU A 358 -9.62 -11.03 7.15
C GLU A 358 -9.44 -9.50 7.16
N SER A 359 -10.17 -8.76 8.01
CA SER A 359 -9.89 -7.33 8.21
C SER A 359 -8.59 -7.11 9.00
N PHE A 360 -8.00 -5.93 8.90
CA PHE A 360 -6.82 -5.57 9.70
C PHE A 360 -7.11 -5.62 11.20
N ALA A 361 -8.32 -5.25 11.62
CA ALA A 361 -8.76 -5.33 13.00
C ALA A 361 -8.76 -6.78 13.53
N GLU A 362 -9.32 -7.71 12.75
CA GLU A 362 -9.34 -9.14 13.08
C GLU A 362 -7.93 -9.71 13.11
N TYR A 363 -7.09 -9.35 12.13
CA TYR A 363 -5.69 -9.77 12.07
C TYR A 363 -4.91 -9.36 13.32
N VAL A 364 -5.00 -8.09 13.70
CA VAL A 364 -4.34 -7.59 14.92
C VAL A 364 -4.87 -8.30 16.17
N ALA A 365 -6.19 -8.48 16.27
CA ALA A 365 -6.79 -9.18 17.40
C ALA A 365 -6.28 -10.63 17.49
N ARG A 366 -6.18 -11.34 16.35
CA ARG A 366 -5.68 -12.71 16.27
C ARG A 366 -4.20 -12.81 16.68
N VAL A 367 -3.37 -11.88 16.23
CA VAL A 367 -1.93 -11.84 16.55
C VAL A 367 -1.68 -11.49 18.03
N LEU A 368 -2.45 -10.55 18.59
CA LEU A 368 -2.25 -10.09 19.97
C LEU A 368 -2.97 -10.93 21.03
N ALA A 369 -4.05 -11.64 20.68
CA ALA A 369 -4.84 -12.42 21.64
C ALA A 369 -4.02 -13.45 22.45
N PRO A 370 -3.04 -14.20 21.88
CA PRO A 370 -2.18 -15.08 22.64
C PRO A 370 -1.37 -14.36 23.73
N CYS A 371 -0.99 -13.10 23.46
CA CYS A 371 -0.24 -12.23 24.38
C CYS A 371 -1.13 -11.57 25.45
N MET A 372 -2.45 -11.80 25.42
CA MET A 372 -3.44 -11.15 26.29
C MET A 372 -4.40 -12.17 26.95
N PRO A 373 -3.91 -13.12 27.79
CA PRO A 373 -4.71 -14.24 28.28
C PRO A 373 -5.96 -13.87 29.10
N GLY A 374 -6.05 -12.64 29.64
CA GLY A 374 -7.22 -12.14 30.38
C GLY A 374 -8.15 -11.20 29.61
N GLU A 375 -7.71 -10.63 28.48
CA GLU A 375 -8.39 -9.51 27.80
C GLU A 375 -8.44 -9.68 26.27
N ARG A 376 -8.45 -10.94 25.79
CA ARG A 376 -8.38 -11.30 24.35
C ARG A 376 -9.40 -10.55 23.48
N ALA A 377 -10.63 -10.37 23.97
CA ALA A 377 -11.69 -9.71 23.24
C ALA A 377 -11.43 -8.21 22.98
N HIS A 378 -10.55 -7.59 23.77
CA HIS A 378 -10.21 -6.17 23.68
C HIS A 378 -8.83 -5.93 23.06
N ALA A 379 -8.22 -6.93 22.42
CA ALA A 379 -6.86 -6.84 21.91
C ALA A 379 -6.68 -5.72 20.88
N PHE A 380 -7.59 -5.62 19.91
CA PHE A 380 -7.56 -4.54 18.92
C PHE A 380 -7.83 -3.16 19.53
N GLU A 381 -8.79 -3.06 20.46
CA GLU A 381 -9.13 -1.80 21.12
C GLU A 381 -7.98 -1.27 21.99
N LEU A 382 -7.29 -2.17 22.72
CA LEU A 382 -6.08 -1.83 23.46
C LEU A 382 -4.99 -1.31 22.51
N PHE A 383 -4.76 -2.01 21.42
CA PHE A 383 -3.78 -1.61 20.41
C PHE A 383 -4.10 -0.23 19.82
N LEU A 384 -5.36 0.00 19.41
CA LEU A 384 -5.82 1.29 18.90
C LEU A 384 -5.64 2.41 19.94
N TYR A 385 -5.97 2.14 21.20
CA TYR A 385 -5.80 3.09 22.28
C TYR A 385 -4.33 3.52 22.44
N LEU A 386 -3.40 2.56 22.44
CA LEU A 386 -1.96 2.83 22.60
C LEU A 386 -1.33 3.54 21.40
N ILE A 387 -1.77 3.21 20.18
CA ILE A 387 -1.28 3.88 18.96
C ILE A 387 -1.78 5.31 18.87
N ARG A 388 -3.07 5.52 19.08
CA ARG A 388 -3.65 6.86 18.99
C ARG A 388 -3.29 7.76 20.17
N SER A 389 -2.85 7.21 21.31
CA SER A 389 -2.26 8.01 22.40
C SER A 389 -0.86 8.54 22.08
N GLY A 390 -0.29 8.18 20.92
CA GLY A 390 1.08 8.50 20.52
C GLY A 390 2.15 7.82 21.36
N SER A 391 1.76 6.87 22.22
CA SER A 391 2.67 6.16 23.12
C SER A 391 3.28 4.92 22.47
N ALA A 392 2.73 4.48 21.33
CA ALA A 392 3.18 3.30 20.62
C ALA A 392 3.78 3.62 19.24
N LEU A 393 4.74 2.78 18.85
CA LEU A 393 5.23 2.58 17.50
C LEU A 393 4.49 1.38 16.90
N CYS A 394 3.86 1.55 15.74
CA CYS A 394 3.34 0.45 14.93
C CYS A 394 4.17 0.30 13.68
N VAL A 395 4.64 -0.92 13.43
CA VAL A 395 5.34 -1.30 12.23
C VAL A 395 4.45 -2.24 11.42
N LEU A 396 4.10 -1.83 10.21
CA LEU A 396 3.33 -2.60 9.25
C LEU A 396 4.27 -3.01 8.11
N ASP A 397 4.75 -4.24 8.15
CA ASP A 397 5.67 -4.76 7.15
C ASP A 397 4.91 -5.42 5.99
N ALA A 398 5.42 -5.28 4.76
CA ALA A 398 4.86 -5.86 3.53
C ALA A 398 3.42 -5.44 3.22
N VAL A 399 3.11 -4.13 3.33
CA VAL A 399 1.74 -3.60 3.06
C VAL A 399 1.23 -3.99 1.68
N ASP A 400 2.12 -3.99 0.68
CA ASP A 400 1.76 -4.34 -0.69
C ASP A 400 1.39 -5.81 -0.89
N GLU A 401 1.78 -6.71 0.02
CA GLU A 401 1.42 -8.14 -0.02
C GLU A 401 0.03 -8.42 0.56
N ALA A 402 -0.51 -7.55 1.43
CA ALA A 402 -1.88 -7.67 1.95
C ALA A 402 -2.95 -7.07 1.04
N VAL A 403 -2.57 -6.53 -0.13
CA VAL A 403 -3.52 -5.98 -1.08
C VAL A 403 -4.22 -7.12 -1.81
N GLU A 404 -5.54 -7.17 -1.67
CA GLU A 404 -6.39 -8.23 -2.24
C GLU A 404 -6.15 -8.38 -3.74
N GLU A 405 -6.25 -7.27 -4.47
CA GLU A 405 -5.94 -7.16 -5.88
C GLU A 405 -4.83 -6.12 -6.10
N PRO A 406 -3.83 -6.35 -6.96
CA PRO A 406 -2.72 -5.41 -7.21
C PRO A 406 -3.17 -4.20 -8.05
N SER A 407 -4.26 -3.55 -7.63
CA SER A 407 -4.92 -2.43 -8.27
C SER A 407 -4.93 -1.21 -7.33
N PRO A 408 -5.12 0.01 -7.86
CA PRO A 408 -5.37 1.18 -7.03
C PRO A 408 -6.59 1.03 -6.11
N GLU A 409 -7.62 0.31 -6.55
CA GLU A 409 -8.84 0.07 -5.77
C GLU A 409 -8.58 -0.86 -4.59
N GLY A 410 -7.89 -1.98 -4.81
CA GLY A 410 -7.46 -2.89 -3.75
C GLY A 410 -6.61 -2.18 -2.69
N PHE A 411 -5.69 -1.31 -3.12
CA PHE A 411 -4.92 -0.50 -2.18
C PHE A 411 -5.80 0.45 -1.38
N LEU A 412 -6.74 1.16 -2.01
CA LEU A 412 -7.64 2.08 -1.32
C LEU A 412 -8.49 1.37 -0.26
N ARG A 413 -8.94 0.14 -0.54
CA ARG A 413 -9.65 -0.70 0.44
C ARG A 413 -8.76 -1.06 1.64
N LEU A 414 -7.55 -1.56 1.39
CA LEU A 414 -6.60 -1.87 2.47
C LEU A 414 -6.24 -0.60 3.27
N PHE A 415 -6.00 0.51 2.58
CA PHE A 415 -5.69 1.78 3.20
C PHE A 415 -6.84 2.29 4.07
N ALA A 416 -8.09 2.08 3.65
CA ALA A 416 -9.26 2.42 4.44
C ALA A 416 -9.37 1.60 5.73
N ASP A 417 -9.03 0.33 5.66
CA ASP A 417 -8.96 -0.55 6.83
C ASP A 417 -7.84 -0.10 7.80
N LEU A 418 -6.67 0.22 7.27
CA LEU A 418 -5.54 0.77 8.02
C LEU A 418 -5.77 2.19 8.55
N ALA A 419 -6.69 2.98 7.96
CA ALA A 419 -6.94 4.36 8.37
C ALA A 419 -7.34 4.49 9.85
N SER A 420 -7.88 3.42 10.44
CA SER A 420 -8.21 3.35 11.86
C SER A 420 -7.00 3.58 12.80
N VAL A 421 -5.78 3.19 12.40
CA VAL A 421 -4.56 3.41 13.18
C VAL A 421 -3.85 4.72 12.87
N LEU A 422 -4.26 5.42 11.81
CA LEU A 422 -3.62 6.64 11.35
C LEU A 422 -4.22 7.86 12.06
N SER A 423 -3.41 8.55 12.86
CA SER A 423 -3.76 9.84 13.47
C SER A 423 -2.58 10.80 13.40
N ALA A 424 -2.76 12.05 13.84
CA ALA A 424 -1.64 13.00 13.92
C ALA A 424 -0.64 12.61 15.04
N GLU A 425 -1.09 11.82 16.01
CA GLU A 425 -0.31 11.32 17.14
C GLU A 425 0.31 9.95 16.86
N SER A 426 -0.24 9.15 15.94
CA SER A 426 0.28 7.83 15.61
C SER A 426 1.70 7.91 15.05
N CYS A 427 2.51 6.88 15.31
CA CYS A 427 3.76 6.66 14.60
C CYS A 427 3.66 5.28 13.97
N VAL A 428 3.26 5.30 12.70
CA VAL A 428 3.12 4.12 11.87
C VAL A 428 4.26 4.13 10.85
N VAL A 429 5.06 3.07 10.87
CA VAL A 429 6.09 2.82 9.88
C VAL A 429 5.61 1.68 8.99
N MET A 430 5.43 1.96 7.71
CA MET A 430 4.95 1.01 6.72
C MET A 430 6.08 0.63 5.76
N SER A 431 6.14 -0.61 5.30
CA SER A 431 7.00 -0.98 4.17
C SER A 431 6.21 -1.35 2.92
N SER A 432 6.79 -1.03 1.76
CA SER A 432 6.24 -1.39 0.46
C SER A 432 7.34 -1.61 -0.58
N ARG A 433 7.09 -2.39 -1.62
CA ARG A 433 7.90 -2.35 -2.84
C ARG A 433 7.79 -1.01 -3.56
N VAL A 434 8.84 -0.62 -4.29
CA VAL A 434 8.85 0.64 -5.06
C VAL A 434 7.85 0.59 -6.21
N SER A 435 7.77 -0.54 -6.94
CA SER A 435 6.84 -0.74 -8.07
C SER A 435 5.40 -0.46 -7.67
N PHE A 436 5.00 -0.95 -6.50
CA PHE A 436 3.67 -0.76 -5.95
C PHE A 436 3.24 0.72 -5.87
N LEU A 437 4.13 1.60 -5.42
CA LEU A 437 3.89 3.05 -5.44
C LEU A 437 4.18 3.68 -6.79
N ALA A 438 5.02 3.04 -7.61
CA ALA A 438 5.54 3.67 -8.79
C ALA A 438 4.47 3.89 -9.87
N ASP A 439 3.52 2.96 -9.89
CA ASP A 439 2.58 2.78 -10.98
C ASP A 439 1.23 3.48 -10.69
N SER A 440 1.02 4.00 -9.47
CA SER A 440 -0.17 4.77 -9.11
C SER A 440 0.14 6.18 -8.60
N PRO A 441 0.03 7.21 -9.47
CA PRO A 441 0.12 8.61 -9.09
C PRO A 441 -0.91 9.01 -8.03
N GLN A 442 -2.07 8.36 -8.01
CA GLN A 442 -3.14 8.60 -7.04
C GLN A 442 -2.71 8.17 -5.63
N ILE A 443 -2.11 6.98 -5.51
CA ILE A 443 -1.56 6.47 -4.24
C ILE A 443 -0.44 7.38 -3.74
N ARG A 444 0.50 7.76 -4.60
CA ARG A 444 1.58 8.69 -4.21
C ARG A 444 1.02 10.01 -3.67
N ARG A 445 0.02 10.60 -4.35
CA ARG A 445 -0.62 11.84 -3.91
C ARG A 445 -1.36 11.69 -2.58
N LEU A 446 -1.99 10.54 -2.35
CA LEU A 446 -2.65 10.22 -1.08
C LEU A 446 -1.65 10.23 0.08
N LEU A 447 -0.48 9.63 -0.12
CA LEU A 447 0.54 9.47 0.92
C LEU A 447 1.36 10.74 1.17
N ASP A 448 1.55 11.56 0.13
CA ASP A 448 2.43 12.72 0.16
C ASP A 448 1.73 14.02 0.62
N CYS A 449 0.40 14.13 0.49
CA CYS A 449 -0.43 15.25 0.99
C CYS A 449 0.12 16.68 0.71
N SER A 450 0.96 16.87 -0.31
CA SER A 450 1.68 18.14 -0.57
C SER A 450 1.06 18.98 -1.69
N SER A 451 0.00 18.50 -2.35
CA SER A 451 -0.70 19.23 -3.42
C SER A 451 -2.19 18.85 -3.45
N ALA A 452 -3.01 19.73 -4.05
CA ALA A 452 -4.46 19.55 -4.16
C ALA A 452 -4.83 18.12 -4.57
N VAL A 453 -5.37 17.35 -3.62
CA VAL A 453 -5.96 16.03 -3.91
C VAL A 453 -7.07 16.29 -4.92
N SER A 454 -7.03 15.63 -6.08
CA SER A 454 -8.08 15.80 -7.10
C SER A 454 -9.44 15.49 -6.49
N GLU A 455 -10.48 16.25 -6.84
CA GLU A 455 -11.86 16.02 -6.33
C GLU A 455 -12.28 14.55 -6.49
N GLN A 456 -11.95 13.92 -7.62
CA GLN A 456 -12.21 12.50 -7.86
C GLN A 456 -11.55 11.55 -6.84
N LEU A 457 -10.31 11.84 -6.42
CA LEU A 457 -9.61 11.02 -5.43
C LEU A 457 -10.17 11.28 -4.03
N VAL A 458 -10.55 12.52 -3.73
CA VAL A 458 -11.27 12.86 -2.50
C VAL A 458 -12.59 12.09 -2.43
N GLU A 459 -13.39 12.10 -3.49
CA GLU A 459 -14.65 11.35 -3.59
C GLU A 459 -14.45 9.85 -3.43
N GLN A 460 -13.43 9.27 -4.08
CA GLN A 460 -13.10 7.84 -3.95
C GLN A 460 -12.70 7.46 -2.52
N VAL A 461 -11.86 8.26 -1.87
CA VAL A 461 -11.43 8.03 -0.49
C VAL A 461 -12.62 8.14 0.48
N TYR A 462 -13.51 9.12 0.26
CA TYR A 462 -14.79 9.24 0.99
C TYR A 462 -15.73 8.06 0.74
N ALA A 463 -15.85 7.58 -0.50
CA ALA A 463 -16.68 6.43 -0.84
C ALA A 463 -16.20 5.15 -0.15
N ASN A 464 -14.90 5.04 0.11
CA ASN A 464 -14.29 3.96 0.91
C ASN A 464 -14.30 4.24 2.42
N GLY A 465 -15.03 5.26 2.89
CA GLY A 465 -15.24 5.52 4.32
C GLY A 465 -14.12 6.29 5.03
N VAL A 466 -13.13 6.81 4.30
CA VAL A 466 -12.02 7.58 4.88
C VAL A 466 -12.23 9.06 4.64
N ASP A 467 -12.07 9.89 5.68
CA ASP A 467 -11.97 11.34 5.51
C ASP A 467 -10.52 11.68 5.12
N PRO A 468 -10.25 12.20 3.90
CA PRO A 468 -8.90 12.53 3.46
C PRO A 468 -8.20 13.56 4.35
N ARG A 469 -8.95 14.37 5.10
CA ARG A 469 -8.39 15.35 6.06
C ARG A 469 -7.85 14.70 7.32
N ARG A 470 -8.26 13.45 7.61
CA ARG A 470 -7.79 12.66 8.75
C ARG A 470 -6.54 11.86 8.42
N VAL A 471 -6.21 11.69 7.14
CA VAL A 471 -5.01 10.97 6.71
C VAL A 471 -3.77 11.82 7.04
N PRO A 472 -2.92 11.36 7.96
CA PRO A 472 -1.69 12.06 8.31
C PRO A 472 -0.66 11.93 7.18
N ARG A 473 0.28 12.88 7.13
CA ARG A 473 1.36 12.87 6.13
C ARG A 473 2.30 11.70 6.35
N PHE A 474 2.76 11.08 5.26
CA PHE A 474 3.84 10.11 5.30
C PHE A 474 5.15 10.72 4.82
N SER A 475 6.20 10.60 5.64
CA SER A 475 7.57 10.80 5.17
C SER A 475 8.00 9.57 4.37
N MET A 476 8.54 9.77 3.17
CA MET A 476 8.96 8.66 2.31
C MET A 476 10.48 8.44 2.43
N LEU A 477 10.87 7.23 2.83
CA LEU A 477 12.27 6.80 2.90
C LEU A 477 12.50 5.70 1.87
N ARG A 478 13.33 5.96 0.87
CA ARG A 478 13.69 4.96 -0.15
C ARG A 478 15.04 4.33 0.18
N LEU A 479 15.07 3.02 0.40
CA LEU A 479 16.30 2.26 0.54
C LEU A 479 17.02 2.16 -0.81
N THR A 480 18.30 2.48 -0.83
CA THR A 480 19.15 2.49 -2.02
C THR A 480 20.27 1.46 -1.94
N ASP A 481 20.68 0.96 -3.11
CA ASP A 481 21.70 -0.09 -3.20
C ASP A 481 23.14 0.46 -3.12
N THR A 482 23.32 1.79 -3.20
CA THR A 482 24.61 2.51 -3.15
C THR A 482 25.01 2.86 -1.72
N PRO A 483 26.23 2.56 -1.26
CA PRO A 483 26.72 3.03 0.03
C PRO A 483 26.87 4.56 0.04
N THR A 484 26.73 5.15 1.22
CA THR A 484 26.91 6.58 1.48
C THR A 484 28.31 7.04 1.04
N GLY A 485 28.41 8.00 0.11
CA GLY A 485 29.67 8.71 -0.21
C GLY A 485 30.26 8.63 -1.63
N SER A 486 29.62 7.99 -2.62
CA SER A 486 30.15 7.94 -4.00
C SER A 486 29.32 8.78 -5.00
N GLU A 487 29.37 10.12 -4.89
CA GLU A 487 28.79 11.03 -5.89
C GLU A 487 29.83 11.64 -6.85
N THR A 488 31.05 11.12 -6.92
CA THR A 488 32.05 11.60 -7.90
C THR A 488 32.23 10.64 -9.07
N THR A 489 31.68 11.08 -10.21
CA THR A 489 32.16 10.91 -11.60
C THR A 489 32.15 9.51 -12.26
N SER A 490 31.36 9.44 -13.34
CA SER A 490 31.53 8.71 -14.61
C SER A 490 31.62 7.18 -14.70
N ASP A 491 31.83 6.43 -13.61
CA ASP A 491 32.01 4.96 -13.70
C ASP A 491 30.87 4.16 -13.05
N VAL A 492 29.61 4.52 -13.35
CA VAL A 492 28.41 3.90 -12.75
C VAL A 492 27.94 2.62 -13.48
N ASP A 493 28.45 2.32 -14.67
CA ASP A 493 27.89 1.27 -15.54
C ASP A 493 28.42 -0.16 -15.31
N THR A 494 29.31 -0.41 -14.35
CA THR A 494 29.96 -1.75 -14.22
C THR A 494 29.82 -2.46 -12.87
N ALA A 495 29.25 -1.85 -11.83
CA ALA A 495 29.00 -2.53 -10.55
C ALA A 495 27.52 -2.89 -10.42
N VAL A 496 27.17 -4.18 -10.49
CA VAL A 496 25.81 -4.65 -10.24
C VAL A 496 25.43 -4.26 -8.79
N PRO A 497 24.43 -3.39 -8.58
CA PRO A 497 24.00 -3.04 -7.24
C PRO A 497 23.51 -4.29 -6.51
N SER A 498 24.20 -4.69 -5.44
CA SER A 498 23.86 -5.87 -4.65
C SER A 498 23.01 -5.46 -3.44
N THR A 499 21.77 -5.94 -3.43
CA THR A 499 20.87 -5.78 -2.27
C THR A 499 21.44 -6.51 -1.04
N PRO A 500 21.07 -6.13 0.19
CA PRO A 500 21.50 -6.85 1.40
C PRO A 500 21.21 -8.35 1.36
N LEU A 501 20.05 -8.76 0.85
CA LEU A 501 19.74 -10.17 0.63
C LEU A 501 20.70 -10.80 -0.38
N ALA A 502 21.01 -10.11 -1.47
CA ALA A 502 21.99 -10.57 -2.44
C ALA A 502 23.37 -10.80 -1.81
N ARG A 503 23.88 -9.82 -1.05
CA ARG A 503 25.17 -9.94 -0.36
C ARG A 503 25.18 -11.11 0.62
N ARG A 504 24.11 -11.28 1.40
CA ARG A 504 23.98 -12.38 2.36
C ARG A 504 24.04 -13.75 1.69
N ILE A 505 23.32 -13.92 0.58
CA ILE A 505 23.33 -15.17 -0.19
C ILE A 505 24.72 -15.39 -0.84
N GLN A 506 25.35 -14.34 -1.39
CA GLN A 506 26.72 -14.45 -1.93
C GLN A 506 27.71 -14.93 -0.87
N THR A 507 27.63 -14.38 0.35
CA THR A 507 28.45 -14.83 1.48
C THR A 507 28.12 -16.28 1.87
N ALA A 508 26.84 -16.66 1.91
CA ALA A 508 26.42 -18.01 2.25
C ALA A 508 26.90 -19.06 1.22
N LEU A 509 26.97 -18.68 -0.05
CA LEU A 509 27.38 -19.55 -1.16
C LEU A 509 28.89 -19.49 -1.45
N ASP A 510 29.67 -18.66 -0.74
CA ASP A 510 31.09 -18.40 -0.99
C ASP A 510 31.41 -18.10 -2.48
N MET A 511 30.54 -17.32 -3.13
CA MET A 511 30.67 -17.01 -4.57
C MET A 511 31.28 -15.63 -4.82
N ALA A 512 32.28 -15.60 -5.71
CA ALA A 512 32.86 -14.37 -6.23
C ALA A 512 32.39 -14.12 -7.68
N GLY A 513 31.47 -13.16 -7.88
CA GLY A 513 31.05 -12.73 -9.22
C GLY A 513 29.76 -11.89 -9.24
N PRO A 514 29.58 -10.99 -10.23
CA PRO A 514 28.37 -10.19 -10.36
C PRO A 514 27.22 -11.02 -10.96
N LEU A 515 26.54 -11.79 -10.12
CA LEU A 515 25.27 -12.43 -10.51
C LEU A 515 24.11 -11.43 -10.39
N THR A 516 23.13 -11.56 -11.28
CA THR A 516 21.85 -10.88 -11.11
C THR A 516 21.11 -11.42 -9.89
N PHE A 517 20.19 -10.62 -9.32
CA PHE A 517 19.40 -11.03 -8.16
C PHE A 517 18.60 -12.32 -8.42
N THR A 518 18.07 -12.50 -9.63
CA THR A 518 17.34 -13.70 -10.07
C THR A 518 18.22 -14.95 -10.05
N GLU A 519 19.41 -14.89 -10.66
CA GLU A 519 20.36 -16.00 -10.71
C GLU A 519 20.80 -16.41 -9.31
N LEU A 520 21.03 -15.42 -8.46
CA LEU A 520 21.50 -15.60 -7.11
C LEU A 520 20.46 -16.27 -6.21
N ILE A 521 19.19 -15.85 -6.25
CA ILE A 521 18.11 -16.52 -5.52
C ILE A 521 17.91 -17.94 -6.06
N GLY A 522 17.93 -18.11 -7.39
CA GLY A 522 17.84 -19.43 -8.01
C GLY A 522 18.93 -20.38 -7.53
N THR A 523 20.18 -19.91 -7.54
CA THR A 523 21.34 -20.67 -7.05
C THR A 523 21.19 -21.03 -5.57
N HIS A 524 20.65 -20.12 -4.76
CA HIS A 524 20.41 -20.41 -3.35
C HIS A 524 19.36 -21.50 -3.15
N VAL A 525 18.24 -21.46 -3.89
CA VAL A 525 17.23 -22.53 -3.85
C VAL A 525 17.85 -23.88 -4.21
N ASP A 526 18.62 -23.91 -5.29
CA ASP A 526 19.24 -25.14 -5.78
C ASP A 526 20.32 -25.66 -4.81
N HIS A 527 21.05 -24.75 -4.14
CA HIS A 527 22.02 -25.08 -3.08
C HIS A 527 21.34 -25.66 -1.83
N VAL A 528 20.23 -25.08 -1.36
CA VAL A 528 19.48 -25.61 -0.20
C VAL A 528 18.96 -27.02 -0.50
N LEU A 529 18.41 -27.24 -1.69
CA LEU A 529 17.97 -28.56 -2.13
C LEU A 529 19.13 -29.57 -2.19
N ALA A 530 20.29 -29.15 -2.71
CA ALA A 530 21.48 -29.99 -2.77
C ALA A 530 22.01 -30.35 -1.37
N ASN A 531 22.06 -29.40 -0.44
CA ASN A 531 22.49 -29.64 0.96
C ASN A 531 21.53 -30.56 1.71
N ALA A 532 20.22 -30.48 1.41
CA ALA A 532 19.24 -31.43 1.91
C ALA A 532 19.33 -32.81 1.22
N GLY A 533 20.13 -32.98 0.16
CA GLY A 533 20.20 -34.22 -0.61
C GLY A 533 18.92 -34.49 -1.43
N LEU A 534 18.18 -33.44 -1.80
CA LEU A 534 16.89 -33.49 -2.50
C LEU A 534 16.88 -32.65 -3.80
N PRO A 535 17.93 -32.67 -4.66
CA PRO A 535 17.96 -31.83 -5.87
C PRO A 535 16.84 -32.15 -6.87
N HIS A 536 16.32 -33.39 -6.86
CA HIS A 536 15.22 -33.83 -7.73
C HIS A 536 13.88 -33.19 -7.36
N LEU A 537 13.74 -32.58 -6.18
CA LEU A 537 12.51 -31.89 -5.78
C LEU A 537 12.39 -30.47 -6.35
N ALA A 538 13.38 -29.95 -7.08
CA ALA A 538 13.31 -28.60 -7.65
C ALA A 538 12.07 -28.34 -8.53
N PRO A 539 11.67 -29.25 -9.45
CA PRO A 539 10.44 -29.09 -10.22
C PRO A 539 9.18 -29.17 -9.35
N ALA A 540 9.13 -30.13 -8.42
CA ALA A 540 7.98 -30.31 -7.51
C ALA A 540 7.77 -29.08 -6.60
N LEU A 541 8.86 -28.46 -6.15
CA LEU A 541 8.81 -27.22 -5.38
C LEU A 541 8.31 -26.04 -6.22
N ALA A 542 8.75 -25.93 -7.47
CA ALA A 542 8.24 -24.91 -8.39
C ALA A 542 6.76 -25.12 -8.72
N ASP A 543 6.35 -26.37 -8.97
CA ASP A 543 4.95 -26.72 -9.27
C ASP A 543 4.04 -26.45 -8.08
N ALA A 544 4.43 -26.89 -6.87
CA ALA A 544 3.59 -26.73 -5.69
C ALA A 544 3.54 -25.27 -5.20
N CYS A 545 4.68 -24.65 -4.95
CA CYS A 545 4.75 -23.32 -4.36
C CYS A 545 4.54 -22.21 -5.38
N GLY A 546 4.98 -22.41 -6.63
CA GLY A 546 4.77 -21.46 -7.72
C GLY A 546 3.31 -21.40 -8.15
N ARG A 547 2.63 -22.55 -8.31
CA ARG A 547 1.18 -22.57 -8.55
C ARG A 547 0.40 -21.98 -7.38
N ALA A 548 0.75 -22.31 -6.15
CA ALA A 548 0.11 -21.74 -4.97
C ALA A 548 0.20 -20.21 -4.94
N PHE A 549 1.32 -19.62 -5.40
CA PHE A 549 1.44 -18.17 -5.54
C PHE A 549 0.43 -17.59 -6.53
N LEU A 550 0.23 -18.26 -7.67
CA LEU A 550 -0.76 -17.83 -8.68
C LEU A 550 -2.21 -18.00 -8.19
N GLU A 551 -2.43 -18.90 -7.24
CA GLU A 551 -3.68 -19.06 -6.48
C GLU A 551 -3.76 -18.09 -5.28
N ASP A 552 -2.81 -17.16 -5.16
CA ASP A 552 -2.74 -16.14 -4.10
C ASP A 552 -2.54 -16.72 -2.69
N ARG A 553 -1.83 -17.84 -2.59
CA ARG A 553 -1.50 -18.53 -1.34
C ARG A 553 -0.01 -18.39 -1.01
N THR A 554 0.31 -17.70 0.07
CA THR A 554 1.69 -17.46 0.57
C THR A 554 2.04 -18.26 1.82
N VAL A 555 1.03 -18.83 2.48
CA VAL A 555 1.15 -19.67 3.68
C VAL A 555 0.77 -21.10 3.32
N PHE A 556 1.61 -22.04 3.74
CA PHE A 556 1.56 -23.44 3.34
C PHE A 556 1.34 -24.33 4.56
N PRO A 557 0.19 -25.03 4.67
CA PRO A 557 0.01 -26.06 5.66
C PRO A 557 1.08 -27.16 5.50
N LEU A 558 1.67 -27.61 6.60
CA LEU A 558 2.74 -28.61 6.56
C LEU A 558 2.29 -29.91 5.87
N LEU A 559 1.02 -30.29 6.04
CA LEU A 559 0.44 -31.47 5.39
C LEU A 559 0.39 -31.33 3.86
N GLU A 560 0.14 -30.13 3.34
CA GLU A 560 0.17 -29.88 1.89
C GLU A 560 1.59 -29.99 1.35
N LEU A 561 2.58 -29.41 2.04
CA LEU A 561 3.99 -29.54 1.67
C LEU A 561 4.45 -31.00 1.71
N HIS A 562 4.04 -31.76 2.72
CA HIS A 562 4.31 -33.20 2.80
C HIS A 562 3.71 -33.96 1.61
N ASN A 563 2.48 -33.65 1.20
CA ASN A 563 1.82 -34.32 0.07
C ASN A 563 2.45 -33.93 -1.28
N ALA A 564 2.93 -32.69 -1.42
CA ALA A 564 3.49 -32.18 -2.67
C ALA A 564 4.97 -32.55 -2.85
N LEU A 565 5.77 -32.49 -1.79
CA LEU A 565 7.22 -32.72 -1.82
C LEU A 565 7.61 -34.14 -1.38
N GLY A 566 6.68 -34.87 -0.76
CA GLY A 566 6.91 -36.20 -0.22
C GLY A 566 7.45 -36.22 1.22
N PRO A 567 7.47 -37.40 1.86
CA PRO A 567 7.91 -37.57 3.24
C PRO A 567 9.39 -37.25 3.46
N GLU A 568 10.21 -37.37 2.41
CA GLU A 568 11.65 -37.11 2.42
C GLU A 568 12.02 -35.63 2.61
N ALA A 569 11.06 -34.72 2.46
CA ALA A 569 11.20 -33.30 2.80
C ALA A 569 11.17 -33.05 4.32
N PHE A 570 10.85 -34.07 5.13
CA PHE A 570 10.75 -34.00 6.59
C PHE A 570 11.66 -35.02 7.29
N ASP A 571 12.36 -34.58 8.32
CA ASP A 571 13.21 -35.44 9.13
C ASP A 571 12.38 -36.25 10.16
N GLY A 572 12.78 -37.51 10.38
CA GLY A 572 12.21 -38.36 11.44
C GLY A 572 10.73 -38.73 11.26
N GLY A 573 10.11 -38.45 10.11
CA GLY A 573 8.69 -38.69 9.85
C GLY A 573 7.76 -37.75 10.63
N LEU A 574 8.28 -36.64 11.16
CA LEU A 574 7.51 -35.64 11.89
C LEU A 574 7.09 -34.51 10.94
N ILE A 575 5.80 -34.17 10.96
CA ILE A 575 5.26 -33.04 10.20
C ILE A 575 5.23 -31.82 11.12
N THR A 576 6.41 -31.26 11.40
CA THR A 576 6.57 -30.02 12.19
C THR A 576 7.48 -29.04 11.44
N PRO A 577 7.40 -27.73 11.74
CA PRO A 577 8.27 -26.73 11.11
C PRO A 577 9.76 -27.03 11.30
N GLU A 578 10.16 -27.56 12.46
CA GLU A 578 11.56 -27.87 12.80
C GLU A 578 12.09 -29.08 12.03
N ALA A 579 11.22 -30.02 11.67
CA ALA A 579 11.58 -31.21 10.92
C ALA A 579 11.69 -30.93 9.41
N PHE A 580 11.29 -29.75 8.93
CA PHE A 580 11.27 -29.44 7.50
C PHE A 580 12.67 -29.15 6.95
N ARG A 581 13.16 -30.00 6.04
CA ARG A 581 14.56 -29.98 5.57
C ARG A 581 14.92 -28.79 4.68
N LEU A 582 13.92 -28.07 4.17
CA LEU A 582 14.10 -26.84 3.38
C LEU A 582 13.89 -25.57 4.22
N ALA A 583 13.95 -25.67 5.55
CA ALA A 583 13.84 -24.54 6.48
C ALA A 583 14.68 -23.29 6.11
N PRO A 584 15.87 -23.36 5.48
CA PRO A 584 16.59 -22.14 5.07
C PRO A 584 15.87 -21.23 4.07
N LEU A 585 14.80 -21.72 3.41
CA LEU A 585 13.96 -20.92 2.51
C LEU A 585 12.65 -20.45 3.18
N PHE A 586 12.30 -21.04 4.33
CA PHE A 586 10.99 -20.89 4.98
C PHE A 586 11.11 -20.37 6.42
N ARG A 587 10.00 -19.88 6.93
CA ARG A 587 9.80 -19.48 8.32
C ARG A 587 8.46 -20.03 8.81
N PRO A 588 8.31 -20.32 10.11
CA PRO A 588 7.02 -20.65 10.69
C PRO A 588 6.02 -19.49 10.50
N ALA A 589 4.84 -19.79 9.97
CA ALA A 589 3.69 -18.88 10.02
C ALA A 589 2.89 -19.13 11.31
N ASP A 590 2.75 -20.40 11.67
CA ASP A 590 2.25 -20.90 12.95
C ASP A 590 2.82 -22.32 13.21
N ASP A 591 2.29 -23.04 14.20
CA ASP A 591 2.74 -24.39 14.57
C ASP A 591 2.45 -25.47 13.50
N GLN A 592 1.63 -25.15 12.49
CA GLN A 592 1.12 -26.08 11.47
C GLN A 592 1.33 -25.59 10.03
N ALA A 593 1.94 -24.43 9.84
CA ALA A 593 2.14 -23.83 8.53
C ALA A 593 3.48 -23.08 8.41
N LEU A 594 4.00 -23.07 7.19
CA LEU A 594 5.22 -22.37 6.80
C LEU A 594 4.90 -21.26 5.78
N ALA A 595 5.70 -20.20 5.80
CA ALA A 595 5.74 -19.18 4.76
C ALA A 595 7.18 -19.02 4.27
N PHE A 596 7.41 -18.46 3.09
CA PHE A 596 8.78 -18.14 2.68
C PHE A 596 9.38 -17.06 3.57
N ILE A 597 10.70 -17.11 3.80
CA ILE A 597 11.43 -16.05 4.52
C ILE A 597 11.31 -14.72 3.77
N HIS A 598 11.22 -14.78 2.44
CA HIS A 598 11.06 -13.61 1.57
C HIS A 598 10.21 -13.99 0.35
N SER A 599 9.22 -13.17 -0.01
CA SER A 599 8.29 -13.38 -1.13
C SER A 599 8.98 -13.63 -2.47
N ALA A 600 10.10 -12.95 -2.74
CA ALA A 600 10.96 -13.20 -3.90
C ALA A 600 11.31 -14.67 -4.19
N TYR A 601 11.44 -15.55 -3.19
CA TYR A 601 11.64 -16.98 -3.45
C TYR A 601 10.42 -17.61 -4.12
N GLN A 602 9.23 -17.32 -3.58
CA GLN A 602 7.98 -17.83 -4.12
C GLN A 602 7.66 -17.22 -5.50
N GLU A 603 7.92 -15.93 -5.69
CA GLU A 603 7.78 -15.25 -6.97
C GLU A 603 8.72 -15.85 -8.04
N LEU A 604 9.94 -16.23 -7.65
CA LEU A 604 10.86 -16.94 -8.54
C LEU A 604 10.32 -18.32 -8.92
N LEU A 605 9.74 -19.05 -7.97
CA LEU A 605 9.12 -20.36 -8.22
C LEU A 605 7.89 -20.23 -9.13
N ALA A 606 7.07 -19.18 -8.96
CA ALA A 606 5.98 -18.86 -9.87
C ALA A 606 6.48 -18.54 -11.28
N ALA A 607 7.59 -17.80 -11.40
CA ALA A 607 8.23 -17.56 -12.69
C ALA A 607 8.80 -18.84 -13.32
N ARG A 608 9.39 -19.75 -12.52
CA ARG A 608 9.85 -21.08 -12.98
C ARG A 608 8.67 -21.93 -13.47
N TYR A 609 7.53 -21.90 -12.77
CA TYR A 609 6.32 -22.59 -13.20
C TYR A 609 5.80 -22.04 -14.54
N LEU A 610 5.72 -20.71 -14.67
CA LEU A 610 5.29 -20.02 -15.90
C LEU A 610 6.32 -20.05 -17.03
N SER A 611 7.56 -20.52 -16.83
CA SER A 611 8.54 -20.66 -17.91
C SER A 611 8.19 -21.84 -18.83
N THR A 612 7.48 -22.84 -18.31
CA THR A 612 7.02 -24.01 -19.07
C THR A 612 5.70 -23.73 -19.82
N PRO A 613 5.51 -24.27 -21.03
CA PRO A 613 4.23 -24.17 -21.74
C PRO A 613 3.07 -24.75 -20.92
N ASP A 614 3.26 -25.93 -20.32
CA ASP A 614 2.23 -26.62 -19.53
C ASP A 614 1.84 -25.82 -18.29
N GLY A 615 2.82 -25.22 -17.58
CA GLY A 615 2.55 -24.37 -16.43
C GLY A 615 1.74 -23.13 -16.80
N ARG A 616 2.01 -22.51 -17.96
CA ARG A 616 1.18 -21.39 -18.46
C ARG A 616 -0.24 -21.81 -18.84
N GLU A 617 -0.40 -22.97 -19.48
CA GLU A 617 -1.73 -23.49 -19.82
C GLU A 617 -2.55 -23.80 -18.56
N GLN A 618 -1.97 -24.52 -17.60
CA GLN A 618 -2.63 -24.82 -16.32
C GLN A 618 -2.94 -23.55 -15.51
N ALA A 619 -2.07 -22.54 -15.55
CA ALA A 619 -2.31 -21.26 -14.89
C ALA A 619 -3.52 -20.51 -15.46
N THR A 620 -3.85 -20.69 -16.75
CA THR A 620 -5.05 -20.10 -17.35
C THR A 620 -6.35 -20.80 -16.93
N ASP A 621 -6.26 -22.04 -16.45
CA ASP A 621 -7.41 -22.84 -16.02
C ASP A 621 -7.69 -22.74 -14.51
N LEU A 622 -6.93 -21.91 -13.78
CA LEU A 622 -7.13 -21.69 -12.35
C LEU A 622 -8.51 -21.05 -12.06
N PRO A 623 -9.14 -21.37 -10.91
CA PRO A 623 -10.39 -20.74 -10.51
C PRO A 623 -10.15 -19.25 -10.17
N GLY A 624 -10.58 -18.36 -11.06
CA GLY A 624 -10.32 -16.91 -10.95
C GLY A 624 -9.18 -16.46 -11.87
N ALA A 625 -8.79 -15.19 -11.78
CA ALA A 625 -7.62 -14.70 -12.51
C ALA A 625 -6.35 -15.03 -11.70
N PRO A 626 -5.27 -15.55 -12.35
CA PRO A 626 -4.03 -15.86 -11.63
C PRO A 626 -3.44 -14.58 -11.02
N TYR A 627 -3.00 -14.67 -9.76
CA TYR A 627 -2.29 -13.59 -9.08
C TYR A 627 -0.89 -13.43 -9.69
N LEU A 628 -0.64 -12.28 -10.31
CA LEU A 628 0.59 -11.97 -11.03
C LEU A 628 1.15 -10.65 -10.53
N THR A 629 2.46 -10.64 -10.26
CA THR A 629 3.19 -9.43 -9.87
C THR A 629 4.21 -9.06 -10.94
N GLU A 630 4.57 -7.77 -10.98
CA GLU A 630 5.66 -7.29 -11.83
C GLU A 630 6.99 -8.01 -11.52
N GLN A 631 7.18 -8.48 -10.28
CA GLN A 631 8.38 -9.23 -9.91
C GLN A 631 8.39 -10.64 -10.51
N VAL A 632 7.24 -11.34 -10.58
CA VAL A 632 7.12 -12.63 -11.29
C VAL A 632 7.45 -12.44 -12.77
N ARG A 633 6.93 -11.39 -13.40
CA ARG A 633 7.24 -11.04 -14.80
C ARG A 633 8.74 -10.79 -14.99
N ALA A 634 9.35 -9.97 -14.14
CA ALA A 634 10.79 -9.67 -14.21
C ALA A 634 11.66 -10.92 -14.04
N PHE A 635 11.30 -11.84 -13.13
CA PHE A 635 11.99 -13.11 -12.98
C PHE A 635 11.82 -14.04 -14.17
N LEU A 636 10.63 -14.05 -14.79
CA LEU A 636 10.37 -14.82 -16.01
C LEU A 636 11.22 -14.29 -17.19
N ALA A 637 11.30 -12.96 -17.35
CA ALA A 637 12.12 -12.31 -18.37
C ALA A 637 13.63 -12.57 -18.17
N ALA A 638 14.08 -12.63 -16.91
CA ALA A 638 15.48 -12.88 -16.55
C ALA A 638 15.87 -14.38 -16.47
N HIS A 639 14.97 -15.31 -16.81
CA HIS A 639 15.20 -16.74 -16.60
C HIS A 639 16.37 -17.26 -17.49
N PRO A 640 17.27 -18.15 -17.00
CA PRO A 640 18.50 -18.54 -17.71
C PRO A 640 18.28 -19.21 -19.08
N THR A 641 17.15 -19.88 -19.29
CA THR A 641 16.79 -20.42 -20.63
C THR A 641 16.46 -19.31 -21.63
N ASN A 642 16.27 -18.07 -21.16
CA ASN A 642 15.95 -16.88 -21.93
C ASN A 642 17.14 -15.90 -22.04
N THR A 643 18.22 -16.09 -21.26
CA THR A 643 19.39 -15.19 -21.21
C THR A 643 20.37 -15.36 -22.37
N SER A 644 20.31 -16.50 -23.07
CA SER A 644 20.64 -16.55 -24.50
C SER A 644 19.31 -16.50 -25.23
N PRO A 645 18.88 -15.36 -25.82
CA PRO A 645 17.67 -15.38 -26.62
C PRO A 645 17.86 -16.48 -27.65
N PRO A 646 16.93 -17.46 -27.80
CA PRO A 646 16.92 -18.22 -29.04
C PRO A 646 16.96 -17.17 -30.15
N ALA A 647 17.92 -17.31 -31.09
CA ALA A 647 18.08 -16.34 -32.16
C ALA A 647 16.68 -15.98 -32.66
N PRO A 648 16.31 -14.68 -32.68
CA PRO A 648 14.93 -14.28 -32.86
C PRO A 648 14.39 -15.06 -34.03
N ALA A 649 13.26 -15.75 -33.85
CA ALA A 649 12.71 -16.55 -34.93
C ALA A 649 12.49 -15.58 -36.10
N GLU A 650 13.35 -15.63 -37.11
CA GLU A 650 13.40 -14.61 -38.19
C GLU A 650 12.16 -14.67 -39.11
N ASP A 651 11.24 -15.59 -38.80
CA ASP A 651 10.04 -15.94 -39.55
C ASP A 651 8.86 -14.97 -39.33
N CYS A 652 8.95 -14.07 -38.32
CA CYS A 652 7.86 -13.17 -37.93
C CYS A 652 6.57 -13.90 -37.57
N VAL A 653 6.65 -15.15 -37.09
CA VAL A 653 5.48 -15.97 -36.74
C VAL A 653 5.27 -16.00 -35.23
N LEU A 654 4.14 -15.43 -34.80
CA LEU A 654 3.59 -15.65 -33.47
C LEU A 654 2.88 -17.01 -33.48
N ARG A 655 3.39 -17.95 -32.68
CA ARG A 655 2.84 -19.31 -32.55
C ARG A 655 1.68 -19.34 -31.54
N PRO A 656 0.77 -20.32 -31.61
CA PRO A 656 -0.23 -20.53 -30.58
C PRO A 656 0.40 -20.79 -29.21
N GLY A 657 -0.29 -20.35 -28.16
CA GLY A 657 0.14 -20.56 -26.78
C GLY A 657 -0.39 -19.48 -25.85
N VAL A 658 -0.02 -19.60 -24.57
CA VAL A 658 -0.37 -18.63 -23.53
C VAL A 658 0.77 -17.63 -23.35
N HIS A 659 0.41 -16.35 -23.33
CA HIS A 659 1.32 -15.22 -23.19
C HIS A 659 0.95 -14.35 -22.00
N LEU A 660 1.97 -13.79 -21.35
CA LEU A 660 1.85 -12.79 -20.29
C LEU A 660 1.74 -11.39 -20.91
N VAL A 661 0.61 -10.73 -20.70
CA VAL A 661 0.24 -9.44 -21.30
C VAL A 661 -0.35 -8.49 -20.27
N GLY A 662 -0.46 -7.20 -20.59
CA GLY A 662 -0.96 -6.14 -19.73
C GLY A 662 0.14 -5.31 -19.05
N PRO A 663 -0.21 -4.12 -18.52
CA PRO A 663 0.72 -3.29 -17.76
C PRO A 663 1.09 -3.94 -16.41
N ALA A 664 2.09 -3.38 -15.72
CA ALA A 664 2.57 -3.89 -14.43
C ALA A 664 1.46 -3.99 -13.37
N GLU A 665 0.52 -3.02 -13.32
CA GLU A 665 -0.63 -3.06 -12.41
C GLU A 665 -1.74 -4.06 -12.81
N ARG A 666 -1.67 -4.64 -14.01
CA ARG A 666 -2.72 -5.55 -14.51
C ARG A 666 -2.18 -6.57 -15.48
N LEU A 667 -1.28 -7.41 -14.98
CA LEU A 667 -0.75 -8.56 -15.71
C LEU A 667 -1.81 -9.65 -15.86
N LEU A 668 -1.85 -10.27 -17.04
CA LEU A 668 -2.85 -11.25 -17.43
C LEU A 668 -2.19 -12.35 -18.26
N LEU A 669 -2.66 -13.59 -18.09
CA LEU A 669 -2.40 -14.66 -19.05
C LEU A 669 -3.50 -14.69 -20.11
N ARG A 670 -3.11 -14.72 -21.38
CA ARG A 670 -4.02 -14.76 -22.52
C ARG A 670 -3.54 -15.74 -23.58
N ARG A 671 -4.48 -16.51 -24.14
CA ARG A 671 -4.20 -17.54 -25.14
C ARG A 671 -4.31 -16.99 -26.56
N ILE A 672 -3.31 -17.26 -27.38
CA ILE A 672 -3.33 -17.12 -28.84
C ILE A 672 -3.68 -18.50 -29.42
N HIS A 673 -4.79 -18.58 -30.15
CA HIS A 673 -5.30 -19.87 -30.65
C HIS A 673 -4.72 -20.30 -31.99
N ARG A 674 -4.29 -19.35 -32.83
CA ARG A 674 -3.85 -19.61 -34.20
C ARG A 674 -2.52 -18.94 -34.47
N PRO A 675 -1.64 -19.57 -35.26
CA PRO A 675 -0.41 -18.92 -35.67
C PRO A 675 -0.72 -17.75 -36.61
N VAL A 676 -0.02 -16.63 -36.40
CA VAL A 676 -0.11 -15.45 -37.27
C VAL A 676 1.27 -14.98 -37.67
N ARG A 677 1.44 -14.64 -38.95
CA ARG A 677 2.68 -14.03 -39.46
C ARG A 677 2.52 -12.53 -39.54
N PHE A 678 3.40 -11.81 -38.87
CA PHE A 678 3.47 -10.35 -38.91
C PHE A 678 4.28 -9.86 -40.11
N ASP A 679 3.89 -8.71 -40.64
CA ASP A 679 4.82 -7.89 -41.41
C ASP A 679 5.98 -7.48 -40.51
N ARG A 680 7.21 -7.62 -41.04
CA ARG A 680 8.44 -7.32 -40.30
C ARG A 680 8.50 -5.86 -39.84
N HIS A 681 8.07 -4.94 -40.69
CA HIS A 681 8.05 -3.50 -40.43
C HIS A 681 6.61 -2.95 -40.55
N PRO A 682 6.32 -1.77 -39.97
CA PRO A 682 5.13 -1.00 -40.32
C PRO A 682 4.99 -0.84 -41.84
N VAL A 683 3.76 -0.69 -42.32
CA VAL A 683 3.51 -0.42 -43.75
C VAL A 683 4.22 0.87 -44.12
N THR A 684 5.10 0.83 -45.12
CA THR A 684 5.86 2.00 -45.56
C THR A 684 5.07 2.83 -46.59
N VAL A 685 5.46 4.09 -46.77
CA VAL A 685 4.91 4.96 -47.82
C VAL A 685 5.01 4.31 -49.20
N ALA A 686 6.16 3.71 -49.53
CA ALA A 686 6.35 3.02 -50.80
C ALA A 686 5.38 1.86 -51.00
N ARG A 687 5.06 1.11 -49.93
CA ARG A 687 4.08 0.01 -49.97
C ARG A 687 2.64 0.51 -50.03
N TYR A 688 2.35 1.66 -49.42
CA TYR A 688 1.02 2.26 -49.40
C TYR A 688 0.65 2.95 -50.72
N ARG A 689 1.63 3.47 -51.47
CA ARG A 689 1.41 4.22 -52.72
C ARG A 689 0.65 3.42 -53.81
N PRO A 690 0.95 2.13 -54.08
CA PRO A 690 0.14 1.32 -55.00
C PRO A 690 -1.33 1.19 -54.61
N PHE A 691 -1.63 1.15 -53.30
CA PHE A 691 -3.02 1.13 -52.82
C PHE A 691 -3.73 2.45 -53.14
N LEU A 692 -3.06 3.59 -52.97
CA LEU A 692 -3.61 4.89 -53.35
C LEU A 692 -3.93 4.98 -54.84
N GLN A 693 -3.12 4.36 -55.69
CA GLN A 693 -3.35 4.29 -57.14
C GLN A 693 -4.52 3.34 -57.50
N ALA A 694 -4.82 2.37 -56.64
CA ALA A 694 -5.93 1.43 -56.82
C ALA A 694 -7.28 1.95 -56.31
N LEU A 695 -7.31 3.11 -55.64
CA LEU A 695 -8.54 3.74 -55.18
C LEU A 695 -9.41 4.19 -56.35
N ARG A 696 -10.72 4.25 -56.11
CA ARG A 696 -11.67 4.84 -57.04
C ARG A 696 -11.48 6.37 -57.10
N PRO A 697 -11.95 7.04 -58.17
CA PRO A 697 -11.85 8.50 -58.28
C PRO A 697 -12.52 9.29 -57.14
N ASP A 698 -13.49 8.68 -56.46
CA ASP A 698 -14.17 9.25 -55.29
C ASP A 698 -13.44 8.97 -53.95
N GLY A 699 -12.28 8.30 -53.99
CA GLY A 699 -11.46 7.95 -52.82
C GLY A 699 -11.88 6.68 -52.09
N THR A 700 -12.97 6.02 -52.52
CA THR A 700 -13.43 4.75 -51.95
C THR A 700 -12.66 3.55 -52.51
N SER A 701 -12.80 2.38 -51.89
CA SER A 701 -12.09 1.17 -52.33
C SER A 701 -13.03 -0.05 -52.45
N PRO A 702 -12.69 -1.07 -53.24
CA PRO A 702 -13.42 -2.35 -53.22
C PRO A 702 -13.14 -3.18 -51.95
N TRP A 703 -12.22 -2.75 -51.09
CA TRP A 703 -11.81 -3.42 -49.85
C TRP A 703 -12.35 -2.74 -48.59
N ASP A 704 -13.38 -1.91 -48.77
CA ASP A 704 -14.04 -1.15 -47.72
C ASP A 704 -14.57 -2.07 -46.59
N HIS A 705 -14.45 -1.61 -45.34
CA HIS A 705 -15.01 -2.35 -44.22
C HIS A 705 -16.55 -2.31 -44.28
N PRO A 706 -17.27 -3.40 -44.00
CA PRO A 706 -18.73 -3.43 -44.09
C PRO A 706 -19.43 -2.34 -43.24
N ASP A 707 -18.89 -2.09 -42.06
CA ASP A 707 -19.43 -1.10 -41.11
C ASP A 707 -18.86 0.32 -41.29
N GLN A 708 -18.05 0.59 -42.33
CA GLN A 708 -17.48 1.93 -42.48
C GLN A 708 -18.56 2.96 -42.92
N PRO A 709 -18.48 4.22 -42.48
CA PRO A 709 -19.40 5.26 -42.90
C PRO A 709 -19.40 5.47 -44.43
N PRO A 710 -20.56 5.69 -45.07
CA PRO A 710 -20.64 5.96 -46.50
C PRO A 710 -19.78 7.16 -46.90
N GLY A 711 -19.05 7.04 -48.01
CA GLY A 711 -18.21 8.11 -48.55
C GLY A 711 -16.89 8.33 -47.79
N THR A 712 -16.47 7.38 -46.95
CA THR A 712 -15.13 7.42 -46.35
C THR A 712 -14.06 7.28 -47.43
N THR A 713 -13.18 8.28 -47.50
CA THR A 713 -12.02 8.29 -48.39
C THR A 713 -10.81 7.66 -47.70
N HIS A 714 -9.99 6.93 -48.46
CA HIS A 714 -8.77 6.30 -47.97
C HIS A 714 -7.49 7.08 -48.30
N ALA A 715 -7.65 8.26 -48.91
CA ALA A 715 -6.55 9.18 -49.09
C ALA A 715 -6.02 9.65 -47.72
N PRO A 716 -4.69 9.76 -47.53
CA PRO A 716 -4.12 10.29 -46.31
C PRO A 716 -4.60 11.72 -46.07
N TRP A 717 -4.72 12.12 -44.81
CA TRP A 717 -5.18 13.47 -44.47
C TRP A 717 -4.10 14.52 -44.76
N ALA A 718 -4.05 14.98 -46.02
CA ALA A 718 -3.04 15.91 -46.52
C ALA A 718 -2.92 17.19 -45.68
N GLU A 719 -4.04 17.75 -45.21
CA GLU A 719 -4.07 18.96 -44.37
C GLU A 719 -3.40 18.78 -43.00
N ARG A 720 -3.21 17.54 -42.55
CA ARG A 720 -2.57 17.23 -41.26
C ARG A 720 -1.13 16.78 -41.37
N LEU A 721 -0.67 16.43 -42.56
CA LEU A 721 0.72 16.06 -42.76
C LEU A 721 1.62 17.26 -42.44
N ARG A 722 2.64 17.08 -41.58
CA ARG A 722 3.64 18.15 -41.39
C ARG A 722 4.48 18.37 -42.65
N ALA A 723 4.63 17.34 -43.50
CA ALA A 723 5.22 17.41 -44.83
C ALA A 723 4.11 17.16 -45.89
N PRO A 724 3.62 18.19 -46.60
CA PRO A 724 2.50 18.03 -47.54
C PRO A 724 2.78 17.04 -48.69
N ASP A 725 4.05 16.87 -49.06
CA ASP A 725 4.58 16.00 -50.11
C ASP A 725 4.95 14.59 -49.62
N TYR A 726 4.57 14.22 -48.38
CA TYR A 726 5.06 13.00 -47.72
C TYR A 726 4.87 11.71 -48.51
N TYR A 727 3.76 11.56 -49.23
CA TYR A 727 3.47 10.37 -50.04
C TYR A 727 4.03 10.44 -51.47
N ASP A 728 4.43 11.63 -51.93
CA ASP A 728 4.91 11.90 -53.28
C ASP A 728 6.43 11.95 -53.37
N ASP A 729 7.11 12.35 -52.29
CA ASP A 729 8.57 12.47 -52.24
C ASP A 729 9.23 11.11 -51.90
N PRO A 730 10.09 10.56 -52.79
CA PRO A 730 10.81 9.32 -52.55
C PRO A 730 11.66 9.29 -51.27
N ARG A 731 12.03 10.44 -50.69
CA ARG A 731 12.78 10.48 -49.42
C ARG A 731 12.03 9.82 -48.26
N TYR A 732 10.71 9.67 -48.38
CA TYR A 732 9.86 9.05 -47.38
C TYR A 732 9.46 7.60 -47.70
N ASP A 733 9.98 7.02 -48.78
CA ASP A 733 9.62 5.67 -49.23
C ASP A 733 9.75 4.60 -48.14
N ASP A 734 10.79 4.69 -47.32
CA ASP A 734 11.08 3.76 -46.21
C ASP A 734 10.52 4.23 -44.86
N HIS A 735 9.76 5.33 -44.82
CA HIS A 735 9.08 5.79 -43.60
C HIS A 735 7.68 5.14 -43.47
N PRO A 736 7.14 5.05 -42.24
CA PRO A 736 5.81 4.49 -42.02
C PRO A 736 4.71 5.31 -42.70
N ALA A 737 3.70 4.65 -43.25
CA ALA A 737 2.48 5.31 -43.72
C ALA A 737 1.70 5.88 -42.52
N ILE A 738 1.68 7.21 -42.41
CA ILE A 738 1.05 7.98 -41.33
C ILE A 738 -0.10 8.85 -41.83
N CYS A 739 -0.86 9.46 -40.92
CA CYS A 739 -2.09 10.19 -41.27
C CYS A 739 -3.10 9.31 -42.03
N VAL A 740 -3.14 8.03 -41.66
CA VAL A 740 -4.12 7.05 -42.14
C VAL A 740 -5.15 6.75 -41.06
N SER A 741 -6.42 6.65 -41.46
CA SER A 741 -7.50 6.25 -40.55
C SER A 741 -7.50 4.75 -40.33
N TRP A 742 -8.24 4.27 -39.32
CA TRP A 742 -8.40 2.83 -39.09
C TRP A 742 -9.05 2.14 -40.29
N TRP A 743 -10.04 2.80 -40.92
CA TRP A 743 -10.74 2.29 -42.11
C TRP A 743 -9.77 2.12 -43.28
N SER A 744 -8.83 3.06 -43.44
CA SER A 744 -7.81 3.01 -44.49
C SER A 744 -6.78 1.91 -44.23
N ALA A 745 -6.37 1.73 -42.97
CA ALA A 745 -5.50 0.63 -42.56
C ALA A 745 -6.16 -0.74 -42.80
N TYR A 746 -7.45 -0.88 -42.50
CA TYR A 746 -8.23 -2.08 -42.79
C TYR A 746 -8.31 -2.37 -44.30
N ALA A 747 -8.71 -1.36 -45.08
CA ALA A 747 -8.85 -1.50 -46.54
C ALA A 747 -7.51 -1.84 -47.22
N PHE A 748 -6.41 -1.23 -46.76
CA PHE A 748 -5.07 -1.59 -47.22
C PHE A 748 -4.71 -3.04 -46.87
N ALA A 749 -4.97 -3.48 -45.64
CA ALA A 749 -4.69 -4.85 -45.24
C ALA A 749 -5.45 -5.84 -46.13
N ALA A 750 -6.73 -5.58 -46.39
CA ALA A 750 -7.56 -6.39 -47.29
C ALA A 750 -7.11 -6.32 -48.76
N PHE A 751 -6.61 -5.17 -49.23
CA PHE A 751 -5.99 -5.02 -50.56
C PHE A 751 -4.81 -5.98 -50.75
N GLU A 752 -3.99 -6.18 -49.72
CA GLU A 752 -2.90 -7.15 -49.75
C GLU A 752 -3.31 -8.59 -49.40
N GLY A 753 -4.61 -8.87 -49.19
CA GLY A 753 -5.08 -10.18 -48.74
C GLY A 753 -4.68 -10.54 -47.30
N LYS A 754 -4.45 -9.52 -46.46
CA LYS A 754 -4.05 -9.61 -45.05
C LYS A 754 -5.16 -9.03 -44.15
N ARG A 755 -4.86 -8.90 -42.85
CA ARG A 755 -5.70 -8.18 -41.87
C ARG A 755 -4.85 -7.36 -40.90
N LEU A 756 -5.50 -6.51 -40.11
CA LEU A 756 -4.86 -5.89 -38.95
C LEU A 756 -4.65 -6.93 -37.82
N PRO A 757 -3.55 -6.85 -37.05
CA PRO A 757 -3.39 -7.64 -35.84
C PRO A 757 -4.45 -7.26 -34.80
N THR A 758 -4.84 -8.19 -33.94
CA THR A 758 -5.51 -7.83 -32.68
C THR A 758 -4.49 -7.22 -31.71
N SER A 759 -4.96 -6.40 -30.77
CA SER A 759 -4.08 -5.83 -29.72
C SER A 759 -3.40 -6.91 -28.86
N LEU A 760 -4.05 -8.08 -28.70
CA LEU A 760 -3.48 -9.22 -28.01
C LEU A 760 -2.36 -9.87 -28.82
N GLU A 761 -2.58 -10.15 -30.11
CA GLU A 761 -1.53 -10.69 -30.99
C GLU A 761 -0.33 -9.73 -31.06
N TRP A 762 -0.60 -8.43 -31.18
CA TRP A 762 0.42 -7.40 -31.24
C TRP A 762 1.30 -7.40 -29.99
N GLU A 763 0.69 -7.38 -28.81
CA GLU A 763 1.43 -7.36 -27.55
C GLU A 763 2.19 -8.68 -27.31
N ALA A 764 1.55 -9.82 -27.59
CA ALA A 764 2.20 -11.12 -27.49
C ALA A 764 3.42 -11.22 -28.42
N ALA A 765 3.32 -10.66 -29.63
CA ALA A 765 4.41 -10.60 -30.59
C ALA A 765 5.54 -9.65 -30.16
N ALA A 766 5.24 -8.55 -29.46
CA ALA A 766 6.23 -7.64 -28.92
C ALA A 766 6.98 -8.26 -27.72
N ARG A 767 6.26 -8.96 -26.84
CA ARG A 767 6.79 -9.48 -25.57
C ARG A 767 7.38 -10.88 -25.65
N GLY A 768 6.93 -11.71 -26.58
CA GLY A 768 7.24 -13.14 -26.54
C GLY A 768 6.54 -13.88 -25.40
N THR A 769 7.13 -15.00 -24.98
CA THR A 769 6.59 -15.84 -23.89
C THR A 769 7.15 -15.47 -22.52
N ASP A 770 8.17 -14.63 -22.46
CA ASP A 770 8.88 -14.26 -21.23
C ASP A 770 8.41 -12.93 -20.63
N GLY A 771 7.48 -12.23 -21.30
CA GLY A 771 6.79 -11.07 -20.74
C GLY A 771 7.65 -9.81 -20.62
N ARG A 772 8.74 -9.68 -21.39
CA ARG A 772 9.64 -8.50 -21.42
C ARG A 772 8.91 -7.15 -21.56
N LEU A 773 9.49 -6.09 -21.00
CA LEU A 773 8.95 -4.71 -21.05
C LEU A 773 9.08 -4.07 -22.43
N PHE A 774 10.22 -4.28 -23.09
CA PHE A 774 10.50 -3.82 -24.46
C PHE A 774 10.81 -5.02 -25.36
N PRO A 775 10.63 -4.91 -26.67
CA PRO A 775 10.91 -6.02 -27.60
C PRO A 775 12.31 -6.63 -27.44
N TRP A 776 13.30 -5.80 -27.10
CA TRP A 776 14.70 -6.19 -26.89
C TRP A 776 15.04 -6.66 -25.46
N GLY A 777 14.12 -6.55 -24.49
CA GLY A 777 14.34 -6.95 -23.09
C GLY A 777 13.80 -5.93 -22.09
N ASP A 778 14.20 -6.06 -20.83
CA ASP A 778 13.71 -5.21 -19.73
C ASP A 778 14.54 -3.93 -19.52
N THR A 779 15.77 -3.90 -20.01
CA THR A 779 16.66 -2.74 -19.85
C THR A 779 16.24 -1.62 -20.80
N PRO A 780 15.93 -0.41 -20.29
CA PRO A 780 15.66 0.75 -21.13
C PRO A 780 16.87 1.08 -22.03
N ALA A 781 16.65 1.20 -23.34
CA ALA A 781 17.70 1.50 -24.31
C ALA A 781 17.25 2.62 -25.25
N LEU A 782 17.62 3.88 -24.96
CA LEU A 782 17.19 5.05 -25.74
C LEU A 782 17.60 4.95 -27.22
N GLN A 783 18.78 4.39 -27.50
CA GLN A 783 19.27 4.18 -28.86
C GLN A 783 18.46 3.14 -29.65
N ALA A 784 17.68 2.28 -28.98
CA ALA A 784 16.94 1.21 -29.60
C ALA A 784 15.52 1.61 -30.02
N VAL A 785 15.08 2.83 -29.77
CA VAL A 785 13.71 3.28 -30.02
C VAL A 785 13.69 4.69 -30.61
N ASN A 786 12.59 5.07 -31.25
CA ASN A 786 12.30 6.45 -31.60
C ASN A 786 11.17 6.96 -30.68
N CYS A 787 11.49 7.78 -29.69
CA CYS A 787 10.54 8.31 -28.69
C CYS A 787 10.97 9.70 -28.19
N ALA A 788 10.12 10.38 -27.41
CA ALA A 788 10.38 11.76 -26.99
C ALA A 788 11.73 11.92 -26.26
N ASP A 789 12.11 10.94 -25.44
CA ASP A 789 13.38 10.91 -24.72
C ASP A 789 14.59 10.93 -25.65
N THR A 790 14.48 10.28 -26.82
CA THR A 790 15.55 10.27 -27.82
C THR A 790 15.76 11.62 -28.46
N TRP A 791 14.69 12.37 -28.70
CA TRP A 791 14.74 13.73 -29.23
C TRP A 791 15.17 14.74 -28.17
N ALA A 792 14.79 14.52 -26.90
CA ALA A 792 15.24 15.33 -25.78
C ALA A 792 16.69 15.05 -25.35
N GLY A 793 17.28 13.93 -25.78
CA GLY A 793 18.62 13.49 -25.40
C GLY A 793 18.76 13.08 -23.93
N ARG A 794 17.65 12.84 -23.23
CA ARG A 794 17.63 12.44 -21.81
C ARG A 794 16.32 11.73 -21.43
N PRO A 795 16.32 10.86 -20.39
CA PRO A 795 15.10 10.22 -19.91
C PRO A 795 14.02 11.21 -19.43
N LEU A 796 12.79 11.05 -19.91
CA LEU A 796 11.60 11.85 -19.56
C LEU A 796 10.68 11.01 -18.66
N VAL A 797 11.04 10.91 -17.38
CA VAL A 797 10.42 10.00 -16.41
C VAL A 797 9.01 10.45 -15.98
N THR A 798 8.66 11.72 -16.14
CA THR A 798 7.36 12.29 -15.73
C THR A 798 6.62 12.97 -16.89
N TYR A 799 5.28 13.03 -16.79
CA TYR A 799 4.45 13.74 -17.76
C TYR A 799 4.83 15.24 -17.82
N GLN A 800 5.20 15.80 -16.68
CA GLN A 800 5.57 17.20 -16.57
C GLN A 800 6.94 17.50 -17.18
N ALA A 801 7.94 16.62 -17.01
CA ALA A 801 9.20 16.73 -17.74
C ALA A 801 8.97 16.67 -19.25
N CYS A 802 8.12 15.73 -19.72
CA CYS A 802 7.74 15.65 -21.12
C CYS A 802 7.04 16.93 -21.60
N LYS A 803 6.10 17.48 -20.81
CA LYS A 803 5.40 18.71 -21.11
C LYS A 803 6.34 19.92 -21.16
N GLN A 804 7.30 20.03 -20.24
CA GLN A 804 8.28 21.11 -20.23
C GLN A 804 9.16 21.08 -21.48
N GLU A 805 9.60 19.90 -21.93
CA GLU A 805 10.36 19.78 -23.18
C GLU A 805 9.49 20.10 -24.41
N PHE A 806 8.21 19.78 -24.35
CA PHE A 806 7.23 20.20 -25.37
C PHE A 806 7.07 21.72 -25.40
N ASP A 807 6.86 22.36 -24.26
CA ASP A 807 6.67 23.81 -24.11
C ASP A 807 7.95 24.60 -24.48
N ARG A 808 9.13 24.02 -24.27
CA ARG A 808 10.43 24.57 -24.72
C ARG A 808 10.66 24.45 -26.22
N GLY A 809 9.80 23.76 -26.95
CA GLY A 809 9.94 23.48 -28.38
C GLY A 809 10.97 22.41 -28.71
N CYS A 810 11.62 21.79 -27.72
CA CYS A 810 12.61 20.74 -27.92
C CYS A 810 12.00 19.50 -28.58
N LEU A 811 10.71 19.21 -28.37
CA LEU A 811 10.00 18.13 -29.07
C LEU A 811 9.30 18.57 -30.36
N GLY A 812 9.33 19.87 -30.70
CA GLY A 812 8.64 20.41 -31.87
C GLY A 812 9.15 19.88 -33.21
N HIS A 813 10.41 19.40 -33.24
CA HIS A 813 11.05 18.80 -34.40
C HIS A 813 11.04 17.26 -34.39
N ALA A 814 10.48 16.64 -33.34
CA ALA A 814 10.36 15.19 -33.26
C ALA A 814 9.49 14.66 -34.40
N TRP A 815 9.92 13.56 -35.02
CA TRP A 815 9.31 13.02 -36.22
C TRP A 815 9.48 11.51 -36.36
N VAL A 816 8.73 10.92 -37.31
CA VAL A 816 8.94 9.54 -37.73
C VAL A 816 10.28 9.38 -38.44
N THR A 817 10.89 8.21 -38.27
CA THR A 817 12.13 7.79 -38.93
C THR A 817 11.86 6.62 -39.88
N PRO A 818 12.80 6.29 -40.80
CA PRO A 818 12.71 5.06 -41.58
C PRO A 818 12.50 3.83 -40.69
N VAL A 819 11.72 2.86 -41.17
CA VAL A 819 11.30 1.67 -40.39
C VAL A 819 12.44 0.71 -40.01
N ASP A 820 13.63 0.93 -40.56
CA ASP A 820 14.87 0.18 -40.31
C ASP A 820 15.92 0.99 -39.53
N ALA A 821 15.62 2.25 -39.16
CA ALA A 821 16.56 3.15 -38.48
C ALA A 821 16.94 2.71 -37.05
N ARG A 822 16.21 1.73 -36.48
CA ARG A 822 16.41 1.18 -35.13
C ARG A 822 16.50 -0.36 -35.21
N PRO A 823 17.59 -0.93 -35.72
CA PRO A 823 17.72 -2.37 -35.96
C PRO A 823 17.75 -3.21 -34.66
N SER A 824 18.00 -2.59 -33.51
CA SER A 824 17.89 -3.22 -32.19
C SER A 824 16.46 -3.26 -31.64
N ASN A 825 15.50 -2.56 -32.26
CA ASN A 825 14.09 -2.61 -31.91
C ASN A 825 13.43 -3.89 -32.46
N ARG A 826 13.82 -5.06 -31.94
CA ARG A 826 13.37 -6.35 -32.47
C ARG A 826 12.76 -7.22 -31.40
N SER A 827 11.60 -7.79 -31.71
CA SER A 827 10.95 -8.76 -30.84
C SER A 827 11.60 -10.15 -30.93
N PRO A 828 11.26 -11.08 -30.02
CA PRO A 828 11.69 -12.49 -30.09
C PRO A 828 11.36 -13.21 -31.40
N TYR A 829 10.39 -12.68 -32.16
CA TYR A 829 9.96 -13.22 -33.44
C TYR A 829 10.54 -12.42 -34.62
N GLY A 830 11.59 -11.62 -34.38
CA GLY A 830 12.29 -10.88 -35.43
C GLY A 830 11.50 -9.72 -36.04
N ILE A 831 10.38 -9.34 -35.43
CA ILE A 831 9.52 -8.22 -35.85
C ILE A 831 10.15 -6.92 -35.39
N ALA A 832 10.34 -5.98 -36.32
CA ALA A 832 11.05 -4.73 -36.09
C ALA A 832 10.09 -3.59 -35.75
N ASP A 833 10.62 -2.62 -35.00
CA ASP A 833 9.98 -1.36 -34.67
C ASP A 833 8.61 -1.53 -33.99
N MET A 834 8.53 -2.50 -33.07
CA MET A 834 7.28 -2.78 -32.34
C MET A 834 6.97 -1.67 -31.34
N VAL A 835 7.94 -0.97 -30.77
CA VAL A 835 7.65 0.15 -29.84
C VAL A 835 8.24 1.44 -30.35
N GLY A 836 7.51 2.54 -30.23
CA GLY A 836 7.94 3.86 -30.68
C GLY A 836 7.78 4.05 -32.18
N ASN A 837 8.38 5.13 -32.69
CA ASN A 837 8.20 5.63 -34.06
C ASN A 837 6.74 6.01 -34.35
N VAL A 838 5.83 5.05 -34.51
CA VAL A 838 4.39 5.28 -34.70
C VAL A 838 3.56 4.36 -33.83
N TRP A 839 2.43 4.87 -33.35
CA TRP A 839 1.34 4.05 -32.89
C TRP A 839 0.81 3.19 -34.03
N GLU A 840 0.45 1.94 -33.74
CA GLU A 840 -0.06 1.02 -34.76
C GLU A 840 -1.51 0.64 -34.54
N TRP A 841 -2.33 0.80 -35.58
CA TRP A 841 -3.72 0.35 -35.57
C TRP A 841 -3.84 -1.16 -35.38
N THR A 842 -4.79 -1.55 -34.52
CA THR A 842 -5.20 -2.96 -34.33
C THR A 842 -6.67 -3.15 -34.67
N SER A 843 -7.11 -4.38 -34.92
CA SER A 843 -8.52 -4.72 -35.16
C SER A 843 -9.38 -4.71 -33.89
N THR A 844 -8.79 -4.51 -32.70
CA THR A 844 -9.51 -4.56 -31.42
C THR A 844 -10.26 -3.24 -31.16
N SER A 845 -11.58 -3.29 -31.04
CA SER A 845 -12.40 -2.24 -30.41
C SER A 845 -12.65 -2.53 -28.92
N VAL A 846 -12.95 -1.46 -28.17
CA VAL A 846 -13.37 -1.54 -26.76
C VAL A 846 -14.78 -0.95 -26.64
N ASN A 847 -15.07 -0.17 -25.61
CA ASN A 847 -16.42 0.24 -25.20
C ASN A 847 -17.17 1.08 -26.26
N ASP A 848 -16.44 1.92 -27.03
CA ASP A 848 -17.00 2.73 -28.11
C ASP A 848 -16.67 2.08 -29.47
N PRO A 849 -17.68 1.77 -30.32
CA PRO A 849 -17.44 1.22 -31.65
C PRO A 849 -16.72 2.17 -32.62
N ASP A 850 -16.70 3.48 -32.36
CA ASP A 850 -15.88 4.44 -33.14
C ASP A 850 -14.42 4.48 -32.66
N GLU A 851 -14.04 3.72 -31.64
CA GLU A 851 -12.66 3.64 -31.15
C GLU A 851 -12.01 2.28 -31.45
N ALA A 852 -10.71 2.32 -31.72
CA ALA A 852 -9.88 1.13 -31.84
C ALA A 852 -8.63 1.29 -30.98
N VAL A 853 -8.11 0.15 -30.53
CA VAL A 853 -6.86 0.10 -29.78
C VAL A 853 -5.70 0.34 -30.74
N ILE A 854 -4.82 1.26 -30.35
CA ILE A 854 -3.50 1.46 -30.95
C ILE A 854 -2.43 0.98 -29.98
N CYS A 855 -1.33 0.43 -30.50
CA CYS A 855 -0.27 -0.15 -29.69
C CYS A 855 1.11 0.47 -29.96
N GLY A 856 2.00 0.38 -28.97
CA GLY A 856 3.45 0.58 -29.11
C GLY A 856 4.00 1.96 -28.79
N GLY A 857 3.19 3.01 -28.79
CA GLY A 857 3.69 4.38 -28.61
C GLY A 857 4.32 4.95 -29.87
N ALA A 858 4.53 6.27 -29.89
CA ALA A 858 5.11 6.98 -31.03
C ALA A 858 6.33 7.84 -30.64
N PHE A 859 6.93 8.47 -31.65
CA PHE A 859 8.10 9.35 -31.51
C PHE A 859 7.91 10.51 -30.52
N ASP A 860 6.67 10.92 -30.24
CA ASP A 860 6.32 12.03 -29.35
C ASP A 860 5.86 11.60 -27.96
N ASN A 861 5.93 10.30 -27.65
CA ASN A 861 5.65 9.76 -26.32
C ASN A 861 6.93 9.52 -25.54
N PRO A 862 6.94 9.75 -24.20
CA PRO A 862 8.10 9.43 -23.38
C PRO A 862 8.33 7.92 -23.31
N LEU A 863 9.56 7.47 -23.08
CA LEU A 863 9.96 6.05 -23.10
C LEU A 863 9.08 5.16 -22.21
N ARG A 864 8.67 5.67 -21.05
CA ARG A 864 7.77 4.97 -20.11
C ARG A 864 6.39 4.66 -20.71
N ALA A 865 5.96 5.43 -21.71
CA ALA A 865 4.72 5.23 -22.47
C ALA A 865 4.95 4.51 -23.81
N VAL A 866 6.17 4.01 -24.03
CA VAL A 866 6.63 3.30 -25.24
C VAL A 866 7.14 1.93 -24.82
N GLN A 867 6.23 1.13 -24.26
CA GLN A 867 6.48 -0.24 -23.80
C GLN A 867 5.64 -1.23 -24.61
N ALA A 868 5.99 -2.51 -24.56
CA ALA A 868 5.26 -3.55 -25.27
C ALA A 868 3.80 -3.70 -24.80
N SER A 869 3.49 -3.27 -23.58
CA SER A 869 2.12 -3.21 -23.03
C SER A 869 1.38 -1.90 -23.32
N ALA A 870 2.05 -0.91 -23.92
CA ALA A 870 1.49 0.42 -24.14
C ALA A 870 0.33 0.36 -25.14
N LYS A 871 -0.84 0.80 -24.69
CA LYS A 871 -2.08 0.84 -25.47
C LYS A 871 -2.72 2.21 -25.36
N GLY A 872 -3.24 2.71 -26.47
CA GLY A 872 -4.09 3.90 -26.54
C GLY A 872 -5.43 3.56 -27.17
N LEU A 873 -6.42 4.42 -26.95
CA LEU A 873 -7.66 4.43 -27.72
C LEU A 873 -7.61 5.59 -28.69
N PHE A 874 -7.95 5.33 -29.95
CA PHE A 874 -8.00 6.36 -30.97
C PHE A 874 -9.21 6.17 -31.87
N ARG A 875 -9.83 7.28 -32.27
CA ARG A 875 -11.05 7.24 -33.07
C ARG A 875 -10.74 6.74 -34.48
N ARG A 876 -11.49 5.74 -34.93
CA ARG A 876 -11.34 5.07 -36.23
C ARG A 876 -11.42 6.02 -37.41
N SER A 877 -12.25 7.06 -37.28
CA SER A 877 -12.43 8.13 -38.27
C SER A 877 -11.32 9.18 -38.30
N ARG A 878 -10.38 9.19 -37.33
CA ARG A 878 -9.31 10.19 -37.23
C ARG A 878 -7.98 9.65 -37.72
N ALA A 879 -7.10 10.59 -38.07
CA ALA A 879 -5.73 10.33 -38.50
C ALA A 879 -4.74 11.30 -37.83
N SER A 880 -3.50 10.87 -37.66
CA SER A 880 -2.41 11.61 -37.01
C SER A 880 -1.05 11.27 -37.62
N ASN A 881 -0.10 12.21 -37.54
CA ASN A 881 1.30 11.99 -37.95
C ASN A 881 2.02 10.94 -37.09
N ALA A 882 1.48 10.65 -35.91
CA ALA A 882 2.04 9.68 -34.97
C ALA A 882 1.38 8.30 -35.06
N VAL A 883 0.44 8.09 -36.00
CA VAL A 883 -0.34 6.84 -36.10
C VAL A 883 -0.18 6.25 -37.50
N GLY A 884 0.31 5.02 -37.55
CA GLY A 884 0.40 4.15 -38.72
C GLY A 884 -0.16 2.76 -38.41
N PHE A 885 0.33 1.72 -39.08
CA PHE A 885 -0.16 0.35 -38.88
C PHE A 885 0.78 -0.69 -39.48
N ARG A 886 0.58 -1.96 -39.10
CA ARG A 886 1.16 -3.13 -39.75
C ARG A 886 0.09 -4.19 -40.01
N CYS A 887 0.37 -5.09 -40.94
CA CYS A 887 -0.56 -6.17 -41.28
C CYS A 887 -0.06 -7.52 -40.76
N VAL A 888 -0.99 -8.47 -40.64
CA VAL A 888 -0.71 -9.88 -40.35
C VAL A 888 -1.42 -10.79 -41.33
N THR A 889 -0.85 -11.98 -41.54
CA THR A 889 -1.43 -13.08 -42.34
C THR A 889 -1.74 -14.25 -41.42
N GLU A 890 -2.95 -14.78 -41.49
CA GLU A 890 -3.30 -16.01 -40.78
C GLU A 890 -2.61 -17.22 -41.42
N LEU A 891 -2.01 -18.07 -40.59
CA LEU A 891 -1.42 -19.33 -41.05
C LEU A 891 -2.38 -20.48 -40.74
N PRO A 892 -2.43 -21.52 -41.59
CA PRO A 892 -3.17 -22.73 -41.27
C PRO A 892 -2.64 -23.36 -39.98
N PRO A 893 -3.49 -24.04 -39.19
CA PRO A 893 -3.01 -24.80 -38.04
C PRO A 893 -1.98 -25.83 -38.52
N ALA A 894 -0.86 -25.95 -37.80
CA ALA A 894 0.18 -26.89 -38.16
C ALA A 894 -0.38 -28.31 -38.23
N THR A 895 -0.25 -28.96 -39.39
CA THR A 895 -0.55 -30.38 -39.56
C THR A 895 0.50 -31.20 -38.80
N GLY A 896 0.08 -32.27 -38.10
CA GLY A 896 0.85 -32.99 -37.08
C GLY A 896 2.20 -33.62 -37.47
N ASP A 897 2.69 -33.43 -38.69
CA ASP A 897 4.03 -33.86 -39.12
C ASP A 897 5.13 -32.81 -38.83
N ASP A 898 4.82 -31.52 -38.85
CA ASP A 898 5.80 -30.45 -38.55
C ASP A 898 6.14 -30.36 -37.05
N ALA A 899 5.25 -30.84 -36.18
CA ALA A 899 5.45 -30.85 -34.73
C ALA A 899 6.56 -31.81 -34.28
N LYS A 900 6.96 -32.79 -35.11
CA LYS A 900 8.03 -33.74 -34.79
C LYS A 900 9.43 -33.24 -35.12
N GLU A 901 9.59 -32.28 -36.03
CA GLU A 901 10.91 -31.70 -36.33
C GLU A 901 11.31 -30.61 -35.32
N GLY A 902 10.35 -29.89 -34.74
CA GLY A 902 10.62 -28.87 -33.71
C GLY A 902 11.00 -29.41 -32.32
N SER A 903 10.83 -30.71 -32.06
CA SER A 903 11.20 -31.36 -30.79
C SER A 903 12.67 -31.81 -30.73
N ARG A 904 13.46 -31.57 -31.78
CA ARG A 904 14.85 -32.06 -31.90
C ARG A 904 15.90 -30.99 -32.22
N ALA A 905 15.56 -29.70 -32.10
CA ALA A 905 16.51 -28.59 -32.27
C ALA A 905 16.84 -27.93 -30.93
#